data_AF-A0A945SB64-F1
#
_entry.id   AF-A0A945SB64-F1
#
_cell.length_a   1.000
_cell.length_b   1.000
_cell.length_c   1.000
_cell.angle_alpha   90.00
_cell.angle_beta   90.00
_cell.angle_gamma   90.00
#
_symmetry.space_group_name_H-M   'P 1'
#
loop_
_entity.id
_entity.type
_entity.pdbx_description
1 polymer ?
#
loop_
_entity_poly.entity_id
_entity_poly.type
_entity_poly.pdbx_seq_one_letter_code
_entity_poly.pdbx_strand_id
1 'polypeptide(L)'
;MKRMTIVMALFAGLVSGAAESRPGWASESAEPQRSRWQEWRNSLASRGKAVSLPLAARGKTDYVIVTPRDASAGDRRAADELQVWLTEITGVNFPVVPDSEPATPRELSVGKTTRASELGKAAMETAGLPGLNRVPREGYAITVEGERVFLLGGEQLGPLAAVLAFLEEDLGVRWYEPATRQGSWAQLTRDLGAKPWARGAFRAPRRDVLQAAIVPRTAAPAFPIRHLSWQRSYNPWALRNRVNGGYVSQYGQHGYASGSFFVHTFHRLVPPKVYATDHPEYYPLIGGQRKWKNAQLCLSNPAVATAAGKTAAKLLRGVPESQRSTKHLLSVSAEDWLGDCECNECRAIEKATGGYSGLLITFVNRVAEHLAPDYPWVTITTLAYRQSKQPPTAAIRAHPNVAVRFCTDFGASFTWPYHSLYDDHIGDLAEQRQWFTRWQEVCPRMHLWIYPHQYRNYLAPMPNLRAVAANLRFFREHNAESTYVQQSLGHDRGRDAMRYWVFAKLMWDPNRNVENLCRDFIWGYYGAAAPAVLDYEELLREYCVRYADFSRERNWIYAIHDEDMYRHGFTEKARAILERAESAAKSGAIRSRIGLLKAGVLYVESVQLYMQMRDGQAAPDTTHYAAVTNELGALCTQLGVEKVGFFDGTRTVGSTTEWIAEMRKVHERRCDQRNLSAEHWGTWAFRWDPENEGVAKRWFAPDTTAGNEWTPVDVPAFLARTPAGNAIGFGWYRTTFSLPPEQAGKPVELEFGGVDEQAWVYVNGEQVGEHTLESEFMVGEDVTVADLWNRPFQVTVGGPLLKTGENALTVRIHNSAMNAGIHQPVQVYLLDEPLRDFCDGAILNEDFADVKTGGIPAAWERHIQQRGSQVFGLAEVSRHFVRRATLLLRDQRSHVAVWSRSDDVLPESGKWVVQFDVRMTGGLVFKASDTGPYKAGNAGALFGLKRGTRKSPDYLPLVQLDNAEEAGKPVTLSGLGHVLATDLAPDRWHRIAIHRDGTSWHFYLDNELKATVLDRDTNLRGYAFGSFRDWPHVAQDVHIADLKIGNAVNPD
;
A
#
# COMPACT_ATOMS: atom_id res chain seq x y z
N MET A 1 -44.19 -31.43 -36.71
CA MET A 1 -44.42 -30.30 -35.76
C MET A 1 -44.20 -30.67 -34.30
N LYS A 2 -44.73 -31.77 -33.72
CA LYS A 2 -44.52 -32.11 -32.30
C LYS A 2 -43.07 -32.42 -31.87
N ARG A 3 -42.19 -32.88 -32.78
CA ARG A 3 -40.75 -33.08 -32.49
C ARG A 3 -39.93 -31.78 -32.46
N MET A 4 -40.40 -30.71 -33.10
CA MET A 4 -39.70 -29.42 -33.14
C MET A 4 -39.96 -28.58 -31.88
N THR A 5 -41.13 -28.75 -31.27
CA THR A 5 -41.48 -28.12 -29.98
C THR A 5 -40.71 -28.72 -28.81
N ILE A 6 -40.41 -30.02 -28.83
CA ILE A 6 -39.62 -30.69 -27.77
C ILE A 6 -38.14 -30.31 -27.85
N VAL A 7 -37.59 -30.13 -29.06
CA VAL A 7 -36.20 -29.67 -29.25
C VAL A 7 -36.04 -28.18 -28.86
N MET A 8 -37.04 -27.32 -29.11
CA MET A 8 -37.01 -25.94 -28.62
C MET A 8 -37.22 -25.83 -27.09
N ALA A 9 -38.00 -26.72 -26.47
CA ALA A 9 -38.14 -26.77 -25.02
C ALA A 9 -36.87 -27.30 -24.33
N LEU A 10 -36.17 -28.25 -24.94
CA LEU A 10 -34.86 -28.73 -24.46
C LEU A 10 -33.75 -27.69 -24.67
N PHE A 11 -33.79 -26.90 -25.75
CA PHE A 11 -32.87 -25.76 -25.92
C PHE A 11 -33.19 -24.59 -24.97
N ALA A 12 -34.45 -24.33 -24.65
CA ALA A 12 -34.82 -23.35 -23.62
C ALA A 12 -34.41 -23.80 -22.21
N GLY A 13 -34.47 -25.10 -21.91
CA GLY A 13 -34.01 -25.70 -20.65
C GLY A 13 -32.48 -25.83 -20.51
N LEU A 14 -31.73 -25.80 -21.62
CA LEU A 14 -30.26 -25.77 -21.62
C LEU A 14 -29.66 -24.36 -21.54
N VAL A 15 -30.46 -23.32 -21.86
CA VAL A 15 -30.06 -21.91 -21.65
C VAL A 15 -30.41 -21.42 -20.24
N SER A 16 -31.26 -22.14 -19.48
CA SER A 16 -31.60 -21.79 -18.10
C SER A 16 -30.56 -22.19 -17.04
N GLY A 17 -29.52 -22.94 -17.40
CA GLY A 17 -28.47 -23.37 -16.46
C GLY A 17 -27.45 -22.28 -16.06
N ALA A 18 -27.46 -21.11 -16.71
CA ALA A 18 -26.54 -19.99 -16.40
C ALA A 18 -27.13 -18.96 -15.42
N ALA A 19 -28.39 -19.14 -15.01
CA ALA A 19 -29.08 -18.20 -14.10
C ALA A 19 -28.74 -18.42 -12.62
N GLU A 20 -28.13 -19.54 -12.24
CA GLU A 20 -28.06 -19.98 -10.84
C GLU A 20 -26.84 -19.47 -10.06
N SER A 21 -25.85 -18.78 -10.64
CA SER A 21 -24.66 -18.31 -9.89
C SER A 21 -24.52 -16.79 -9.77
N ARG A 22 -25.49 -16.00 -10.27
CA ARG A 22 -25.41 -14.54 -10.25
C ARG A 22 -25.89 -13.96 -8.90
N PRO A 23 -25.26 -12.89 -8.37
CA PRO A 23 -25.79 -12.16 -7.23
C PRO A 23 -27.22 -11.67 -7.52
N GLY A 24 -28.09 -11.63 -6.50
CA GLY A 24 -29.49 -11.19 -6.68
C GLY A 24 -29.63 -9.77 -7.26
N TRP A 25 -28.64 -8.88 -7.04
CA TRP A 25 -28.63 -7.55 -7.64
C TRP A 25 -28.25 -7.54 -9.13
N ALA A 26 -27.62 -8.62 -9.63
CA ALA A 26 -27.22 -8.79 -11.03
C ALA A 26 -28.28 -9.50 -11.87
N SER A 27 -29.31 -10.10 -11.24
CA SER A 27 -30.47 -10.71 -11.91
C SER A 27 -31.59 -9.72 -12.23
N GLU A 28 -31.63 -8.54 -11.60
CA GLU A 28 -32.47 -7.44 -12.06
C GLU A 28 -32.00 -7.03 -13.46
N SER A 29 -32.92 -6.93 -14.43
CA SER A 29 -32.57 -6.78 -15.85
C SER A 29 -31.54 -5.66 -16.05
N ALA A 30 -30.46 -5.98 -16.76
CA ALA A 30 -29.44 -5.04 -17.22
C ALA A 30 -29.98 -4.03 -18.25
N GLU A 31 -31.28 -3.72 -18.21
CA GLU A 31 -31.81 -2.59 -18.95
C GLU A 31 -31.21 -1.32 -18.35
N PRO A 32 -30.53 -0.49 -19.16
CA PRO A 32 -29.96 0.75 -18.68
C PRO A 32 -31.07 1.58 -18.04
N GLN A 33 -31.05 1.75 -16.72
CA GLN A 33 -31.76 2.85 -16.09
C GLN A 33 -30.99 4.14 -16.41
N ARG A 34 -30.93 4.49 -17.70
CA ARG A 34 -30.42 5.79 -18.17
C ARG A 34 -31.11 6.85 -17.31
N SER A 35 -30.29 7.60 -16.59
CA SER A 35 -30.71 8.49 -15.52
C SER A 35 -31.86 9.39 -15.97
N ARG A 36 -33.00 9.33 -15.27
CA ARG A 36 -34.08 10.32 -15.37
C ARG A 36 -33.71 11.67 -14.74
N TRP A 37 -32.56 11.78 -14.07
CA TRP A 37 -32.10 13.05 -13.48
C TRP A 37 -31.41 13.88 -14.55
N GLN A 38 -31.88 15.11 -14.72
CA GLN A 38 -31.28 16.14 -15.58
C GLN A 38 -30.42 17.13 -14.78
N GLU A 39 -30.50 17.07 -13.45
CA GLU A 39 -29.78 17.93 -12.50
C GLU A 39 -29.62 17.21 -11.16
N TRP A 40 -28.82 17.78 -10.27
CA TRP A 40 -28.66 17.27 -8.91
C TRP A 40 -29.99 17.27 -8.14
N ARG A 41 -30.29 16.18 -7.43
CA ARG A 41 -31.42 16.09 -6.51
C ARG A 41 -30.97 15.61 -5.14
N ASN A 42 -31.63 16.11 -4.11
CA ASN A 42 -31.37 15.72 -2.73
C ASN A 42 -31.93 14.30 -2.48
N SER A 43 -31.08 13.27 -2.61
CA SER A 43 -31.46 11.87 -2.30
C SER A 43 -31.69 11.60 -0.82
N LEU A 44 -31.27 12.54 0.04
CA LEU A 44 -31.37 12.46 1.50
C LEU A 44 -32.54 13.27 2.06
N ALA A 45 -33.36 13.89 1.20
CA ALA A 45 -34.50 14.69 1.62
C ALA A 45 -35.41 13.89 2.57
N SER A 46 -35.78 14.54 3.67
CA SER A 46 -36.68 13.98 4.66
C SER A 46 -38.06 13.72 4.05
N ARG A 47 -38.69 12.59 4.40
CA ARG A 47 -40.04 12.25 3.95
C ARG A 47 -41.04 12.67 5.02
N GLY A 48 -42.12 13.33 4.63
CA GLY A 48 -43.20 13.72 5.55
C GLY A 48 -43.77 15.11 5.24
N LYS A 49 -44.64 15.60 6.13
CA LYS A 49 -45.19 16.95 6.03
C LYS A 49 -44.14 17.97 6.46
N ALA A 50 -43.71 18.80 5.52
CA ALA A 50 -42.75 19.86 5.79
C ALA A 50 -43.44 21.15 6.29
N VAL A 51 -42.75 21.86 7.17
CA VAL A 51 -43.04 23.24 7.56
C VAL A 51 -42.06 24.14 6.81
N SER A 52 -42.59 25.14 6.09
CA SER A 52 -41.76 26.07 5.32
C SER A 52 -41.47 27.31 6.15
N LEU A 53 -40.18 27.63 6.37
CA LEU A 53 -39.75 28.81 7.13
C LEU A 53 -38.75 29.69 6.33
N PRO A 54 -38.92 31.03 6.33
CA PRO A 54 -38.03 31.96 5.64
C PRO A 54 -36.80 32.28 6.50
N LEU A 55 -35.78 31.42 6.49
CA LEU A 55 -34.62 31.58 7.37
C LEU A 55 -33.73 32.77 6.99
N ALA A 56 -33.68 33.15 5.71
CA ALA A 56 -33.00 34.35 5.25
C ALA A 56 -33.58 34.83 3.92
N ALA A 57 -33.50 36.13 3.67
CA ALA A 57 -33.85 36.71 2.38
C ALA A 57 -33.00 37.96 2.10
N ARG A 58 -32.45 38.04 0.89
CA ARG A 58 -31.79 39.23 0.32
C ARG A 58 -30.71 39.80 1.24
N GLY A 59 -29.81 38.94 1.72
CA GLY A 59 -28.69 39.35 2.57
C GLY A 59 -29.04 39.66 4.02
N LYS A 60 -30.26 39.34 4.48
CA LYS A 60 -30.72 39.56 5.87
C LYS A 60 -31.34 38.30 6.47
N THR A 61 -31.28 38.21 7.79
CA THR A 61 -32.00 37.21 8.59
C THR A 61 -32.48 37.85 9.90
N ASP A 62 -33.69 37.45 10.33
CA ASP A 62 -34.22 37.76 11.65
C ASP A 62 -34.05 36.59 12.63
N TYR A 63 -33.46 35.48 12.16
CA TYR A 63 -33.22 34.29 12.99
C TYR A 63 -31.93 34.43 13.78
N VAL A 64 -31.98 34.02 15.05
CA VAL A 64 -30.81 33.82 15.90
C VAL A 64 -30.63 32.34 16.22
N ILE A 65 -29.38 31.90 16.32
CA ILE A 65 -29.01 30.57 16.80
C ILE A 65 -28.90 30.64 18.32
N VAL A 66 -29.67 29.83 19.04
CA VAL A 66 -29.74 29.85 20.50
C VAL A 66 -29.08 28.60 21.06
N THR A 67 -28.20 28.76 22.04
CA THR A 67 -27.49 27.65 22.74
C THR A 67 -27.81 27.66 24.24
N PRO A 68 -27.58 26.57 24.99
CA PRO A 68 -27.81 26.58 26.44
C PRO A 68 -26.89 27.60 27.12
N ARG A 69 -27.35 28.28 28.17
CA ARG A 69 -26.55 29.22 28.97
C ARG A 69 -25.17 28.63 29.34
N ASP A 70 -25.19 27.39 29.80
CA ASP A 70 -24.01 26.63 30.20
C ASP A 70 -23.59 25.64 29.10
N ALA A 71 -23.52 26.11 27.84
CA ALA A 71 -23.23 25.30 26.66
C ALA A 71 -21.95 24.45 26.84
N SER A 72 -22.04 23.16 26.52
CA SER A 72 -20.88 22.29 26.44
C SER A 72 -20.03 22.62 25.20
N ALA A 73 -18.84 22.03 25.10
CA ALA A 73 -18.05 22.09 23.87
C ALA A 73 -18.80 21.46 22.67
N GLY A 74 -19.66 20.47 22.91
CA GLY A 74 -20.50 19.85 21.88
C GLY A 74 -21.61 20.78 21.38
N ASP A 75 -22.26 21.52 22.30
CA ASP A 75 -23.31 22.48 21.95
C ASP A 75 -22.76 23.65 21.12
N ARG A 76 -21.65 24.24 21.57
CA ARG A 76 -20.95 25.30 20.82
C ARG A 76 -20.55 24.83 19.43
N ARG A 77 -19.98 23.62 19.33
CA ARG A 77 -19.60 23.03 18.05
C ARG A 77 -20.78 22.87 17.09
N ALA A 78 -21.94 22.44 17.60
CA ALA A 78 -23.13 22.30 16.78
C ALA A 78 -23.63 23.66 16.27
N ALA A 79 -23.63 24.69 17.12
CA ALA A 79 -24.00 26.05 16.73
C ALA A 79 -23.04 26.65 15.68
N ASP A 80 -21.72 26.45 15.85
CA ASP A 80 -20.70 26.91 14.90
C ASP A 80 -20.88 26.28 13.51
N GLU A 81 -21.09 24.96 13.43
CA GLU A 81 -21.35 24.29 12.15
C GLU A 81 -22.63 24.83 11.51
N LEU A 82 -23.69 25.04 12.29
CA LEU A 82 -24.94 25.60 11.77
C LEU A 82 -24.73 27.00 11.18
N GLN A 83 -24.07 27.90 11.92
CA GLN A 83 -23.79 29.27 11.47
C GLN A 83 -22.96 29.27 10.18
N VAL A 84 -21.83 28.54 10.16
CA VAL A 84 -20.92 28.48 9.00
C VAL A 84 -21.65 28.05 7.73
N TRP A 85 -22.45 26.99 7.82
CA TRP A 85 -23.14 26.47 6.62
C TRP A 85 -24.35 27.30 6.22
N LEU A 86 -25.08 27.91 7.16
CA LEU A 86 -26.11 28.89 6.82
C LEU A 86 -25.51 30.11 6.13
N THR A 87 -24.34 30.58 6.57
CA THR A 87 -23.62 31.67 5.90
C THR A 87 -23.13 31.26 4.52
N GLU A 88 -22.62 30.04 4.31
CA GLU A 88 -22.26 29.58 2.96
C GLU A 88 -23.48 29.46 2.02
N ILE A 89 -24.64 29.07 2.56
CA ILE A 89 -25.90 28.98 1.78
C ILE A 89 -26.42 30.37 1.41
N THR A 90 -26.38 31.33 2.34
CA THR A 90 -27.16 32.57 2.25
C THR A 90 -26.32 33.84 2.04
N GLY A 91 -25.02 33.79 2.34
CA GLY A 91 -24.15 34.96 2.48
C GLY A 91 -24.38 35.78 3.76
N VAL A 92 -25.26 35.34 4.66
CA VAL A 92 -25.67 36.07 5.87
C VAL A 92 -25.10 35.40 7.12
N ASN A 93 -24.60 36.21 8.06
CA ASN A 93 -24.19 35.72 9.38
C ASN A 93 -25.40 35.64 10.31
N PHE A 94 -25.66 34.46 10.89
CA PHE A 94 -26.73 34.23 11.86
C PHE A 94 -26.16 34.41 13.27
N PRO A 95 -26.61 35.39 14.08
CA PRO A 95 -26.07 35.60 15.42
C PRO A 95 -26.23 34.37 16.32
N VAL A 96 -25.21 34.03 17.11
CA VAL A 96 -25.26 32.96 18.11
C VAL A 96 -25.36 33.59 19.49
N VAL A 97 -26.39 33.23 20.25
CA VAL A 97 -26.67 33.78 21.59
C VAL A 97 -26.96 32.66 22.61
N PRO A 98 -26.68 32.85 23.91
CA PRO A 98 -27.13 31.94 24.96
C PRO A 98 -28.64 32.12 25.23
N ASP A 99 -29.29 31.08 25.72
CA ASP A 99 -30.73 31.09 26.08
C ASP A 99 -31.07 31.93 27.32
N SER A 100 -30.06 32.56 27.94
CA SER A 100 -30.23 33.63 28.93
C SER A 100 -30.70 34.94 28.32
N GLU A 101 -30.49 35.15 27.01
CA GLU A 101 -31.08 36.29 26.29
C GLU A 101 -32.61 36.12 26.19
N PRO A 102 -33.41 37.20 26.08
CA PRO A 102 -34.86 37.10 25.92
C PRO A 102 -35.27 36.27 24.68
N ALA A 103 -36.32 35.45 24.82
CA ALA A 103 -36.84 34.66 23.72
C ALA A 103 -37.36 35.55 22.57
N THR A 104 -37.10 35.14 21.33
CA THR A 104 -37.62 35.79 20.12
C THR A 104 -38.52 34.84 19.32
N PRO A 105 -39.38 35.35 18.42
CA PRO A 105 -40.23 34.49 17.58
C PRO A 105 -39.46 33.62 16.58
N ARG A 106 -38.21 33.98 16.23
CA ARG A 106 -37.40 33.37 15.16
C ARG A 106 -36.08 32.86 15.72
N GLU A 107 -36.10 31.62 16.18
CA GLU A 107 -34.94 30.99 16.81
C GLU A 107 -34.61 29.65 16.15
N LEU A 108 -33.32 29.39 15.99
CA LEU A 108 -32.76 28.06 15.75
C LEU A 108 -32.16 27.57 17.07
N SER A 109 -32.97 26.87 17.87
CA SER A 109 -32.58 26.38 19.20
C SER A 109 -31.75 25.10 19.08
N VAL A 110 -30.50 25.13 19.55
CA VAL A 110 -29.52 24.06 19.43
C VAL A 110 -29.21 23.48 20.80
N GLY A 111 -29.53 22.21 21.02
CA GLY A 111 -29.27 21.51 22.29
C GLY A 111 -30.38 21.69 23.32
N LYS A 112 -30.07 21.34 24.57
CA LYS A 112 -31.03 21.35 25.69
C LYS A 112 -31.18 22.75 26.29
N THR A 113 -31.70 23.68 25.50
CA THR A 113 -31.98 25.05 25.94
C THR A 113 -33.21 25.11 26.87
N THR A 114 -33.38 26.20 27.61
CA THR A 114 -34.62 26.48 28.33
C THR A 114 -35.82 26.54 27.37
N ARG A 115 -35.63 27.02 26.14
CA ARG A 115 -36.65 27.02 25.07
C ARG A 115 -37.13 25.61 24.76
N ALA A 116 -36.20 24.66 24.66
CA ALA A 116 -36.55 23.27 24.40
C ALA A 116 -37.38 22.67 25.54
N SER A 117 -37.15 23.09 26.80
CA SER A 117 -37.93 22.63 27.96
C SER A 117 -39.40 23.06 27.95
N GLU A 118 -39.72 24.11 27.19
CA GLU A 118 -41.07 24.67 27.04
C GLU A 118 -41.83 24.10 25.84
N LEU A 119 -41.23 23.18 25.07
CA LEU A 119 -41.83 22.60 23.87
C LEU A 119 -43.21 21.99 24.18
N GLY A 120 -44.22 22.43 23.43
CA GLY A 120 -45.58 21.94 23.55
C GLY A 120 -45.72 20.47 23.15
N LYS A 121 -46.68 19.78 23.77
CA LYS A 121 -46.97 18.36 23.53
C LYS A 121 -47.20 18.05 22.05
N ALA A 122 -47.92 18.92 21.33
CA ALA A 122 -48.20 18.74 19.90
C ALA A 122 -46.92 18.78 19.02
N ALA A 123 -45.96 19.67 19.33
CA ALA A 123 -44.69 19.74 18.60
C ALA A 123 -43.80 18.52 18.88
N MET A 124 -43.82 18.01 20.12
CA MET A 124 -43.14 16.77 20.49
C MET A 124 -43.75 15.56 19.79
N GLU A 125 -45.08 15.42 19.80
CA GLU A 125 -45.81 14.33 19.13
C GLU A 125 -45.58 14.35 17.61
N THR A 126 -45.61 15.52 16.97
CA THR A 126 -45.37 15.66 15.52
C THR A 126 -43.98 15.19 15.12
N ALA A 127 -42.97 15.43 15.98
CA ALA A 127 -41.62 14.94 15.75
C ALA A 127 -41.40 13.49 16.19
N GLY A 128 -42.42 12.81 16.72
CA GLY A 128 -42.29 11.48 17.30
C GLY A 128 -41.34 11.46 18.51
N LEU A 129 -41.23 12.57 19.23
CA LEU A 129 -40.36 12.71 20.40
C LEU A 129 -41.15 12.39 21.67
N PRO A 130 -40.88 11.27 22.37
CA PRO A 130 -41.63 10.90 23.57
C PRO A 130 -41.23 11.71 24.82
N GLY A 131 -40.27 12.63 24.68
CA GLY A 131 -39.78 13.54 25.71
C GLY A 131 -38.35 14.00 25.43
N LEU A 132 -37.98 15.18 25.94
CA LEU A 132 -36.68 15.82 25.66
C LEU A 132 -35.46 14.99 26.10
N ASN A 133 -35.60 14.20 27.17
CA ASN A 133 -34.56 13.30 27.65
C ASN A 133 -34.62 11.89 27.03
N ARG A 134 -35.47 11.68 26.01
CA ARG A 134 -35.67 10.39 25.34
C ARG A 134 -35.25 10.40 23.87
N VAL A 135 -34.43 11.37 23.45
CA VAL A 135 -33.72 11.27 22.17
C VAL A 135 -32.78 10.07 22.25
N PRO A 136 -32.80 9.14 21.27
CA PRO A 136 -31.89 7.99 21.27
C PRO A 136 -30.44 8.43 21.44
N ARG A 137 -29.62 7.67 22.17
CA ARG A 137 -28.25 8.04 22.54
C ARG A 137 -27.38 8.54 21.38
N GLU A 138 -27.53 7.93 20.21
CA GLU A 138 -26.83 8.34 18.98
C GLU A 138 -27.71 9.02 17.94
N GLY A 139 -28.97 9.25 18.30
CA GLY A 139 -29.98 9.83 17.43
C GLY A 139 -30.09 11.35 17.57
N TYR A 140 -31.10 11.87 16.90
CA TYR A 140 -31.49 13.27 16.96
C TYR A 140 -33.00 13.43 16.86
N ALA A 141 -33.48 14.61 17.24
CA ALA A 141 -34.81 15.10 16.93
C ALA A 141 -34.72 16.50 16.35
N ILE A 142 -35.51 16.75 15.31
CA ILE A 142 -35.73 18.06 14.70
C ILE A 142 -37.23 18.33 14.83
N THR A 143 -37.60 19.48 15.40
CA THR A 143 -39.02 19.88 15.46
C THR A 143 -39.19 21.38 15.23
N VAL A 144 -40.42 21.80 15.00
CA VAL A 144 -40.81 23.18 14.75
C VAL A 144 -42.01 23.53 15.63
N GLU A 145 -41.96 24.67 16.30
CA GLU A 145 -43.09 25.24 17.05
C GLU A 145 -43.21 26.74 16.73
N GLY A 146 -44.30 27.12 16.07
CA GLY A 146 -44.41 28.46 15.47
C GLY A 146 -43.34 28.65 14.38
N GLU A 147 -42.54 29.71 14.50
CA GLU A 147 -41.38 29.99 13.64
C GLU A 147 -40.04 29.59 14.28
N ARG A 148 -40.05 28.81 15.37
CA ARG A 148 -38.83 28.34 16.04
C ARG A 148 -38.52 26.91 15.63
N VAL A 149 -37.25 26.64 15.35
CA VAL A 149 -36.72 25.31 15.01
C VAL A 149 -35.91 24.79 16.19
N PHE A 150 -36.11 23.53 16.56
CA PHE A 150 -35.41 22.89 17.67
C PHE A 150 -34.59 21.72 17.15
N LEU A 151 -33.29 21.75 17.42
CA LEU A 151 -32.28 20.79 16.97
C LEU A 151 -31.71 20.09 18.22
N LEU A 152 -32.28 18.92 18.53
CA LEU A 152 -32.02 18.17 19.75
C LEU A 152 -31.24 16.90 19.43
N GLY A 153 -30.27 16.54 20.26
CA GLY A 153 -29.46 15.34 20.04
C GLY A 153 -29.34 14.46 21.27
N GLY A 154 -28.98 13.20 21.02
CA GLY A 154 -28.67 12.23 22.06
C GLY A 154 -27.37 12.52 22.79
N GLU A 155 -27.10 11.76 23.84
CA GLU A 155 -25.95 11.94 24.73
C GLU A 155 -24.59 11.87 24.02
N GLN A 156 -24.43 11.08 22.94
CA GLN A 156 -23.11 10.84 22.36
C GLN A 156 -22.56 12.02 21.56
N LEU A 157 -23.30 12.52 20.57
CA LEU A 157 -22.86 13.62 19.71
C LEU A 157 -23.51 14.97 20.11
N GLY A 158 -24.38 14.97 21.12
CA GLY A 158 -25.18 16.13 21.47
C GLY A 158 -25.97 16.64 20.26
N PRO A 159 -26.32 17.93 20.20
CA PRO A 159 -27.14 18.49 19.12
C PRO A 159 -26.46 18.48 17.74
N LEU A 160 -25.17 18.14 17.64
CA LEU A 160 -24.45 18.12 16.37
C LEU A 160 -25.10 17.18 15.35
N ALA A 161 -25.60 16.01 15.79
CA ALA A 161 -26.29 15.08 14.89
C ALA A 161 -27.55 15.70 14.25
N ALA A 162 -28.31 16.49 15.01
CA ALA A 162 -29.50 17.20 14.54
C ALA A 162 -29.14 18.33 13.55
N VAL A 163 -28.12 19.12 13.88
CA VAL A 163 -27.62 20.20 13.02
C VAL A 163 -27.16 19.63 11.68
N LEU A 164 -26.36 18.57 11.69
CA LEU A 164 -25.86 17.96 10.46
C LEU A 164 -26.98 17.35 9.62
N ALA A 165 -27.96 16.71 10.26
CA ALA A 165 -29.15 16.20 9.58
C ALA A 165 -29.98 17.33 8.95
N PHE A 166 -30.17 18.45 9.66
CA PHE A 166 -30.88 19.62 9.16
C PHE A 166 -30.19 20.22 7.93
N LEU A 167 -28.87 20.44 8.01
CA LEU A 167 -28.07 20.93 6.89
C LEU A 167 -28.10 19.98 5.67
N GLU A 168 -27.94 18.68 5.91
CA GLU A 168 -27.84 17.67 4.85
C GLU A 168 -29.19 17.33 4.21
N GLU A 169 -30.19 17.03 5.04
CA GLU A 169 -31.46 16.46 4.62
C GLU A 169 -32.45 17.55 4.22
N ASP A 170 -32.54 18.66 4.97
CA ASP A 170 -33.54 19.69 4.72
C ASP A 170 -32.99 20.84 3.86
N LEU A 171 -31.71 21.21 4.04
CA LEU A 171 -31.13 22.33 3.29
C LEU A 171 -30.33 21.90 2.05
N GLY A 172 -29.89 20.65 1.97
CA GLY A 172 -29.24 20.06 0.80
C GLY A 172 -27.72 20.24 0.74
N VAL A 173 -27.07 20.41 1.89
CA VAL A 173 -25.60 20.43 2.01
C VAL A 173 -25.02 19.01 1.85
N ARG A 174 -23.83 18.89 1.27
CA ARG A 174 -23.11 17.63 1.11
C ARG A 174 -21.64 17.79 1.43
N TRP A 175 -21.08 16.77 2.06
CA TRP A 175 -19.64 16.66 2.34
C TRP A 175 -19.12 15.38 1.70
N TYR A 176 -18.65 15.46 0.46
CA TYR A 176 -18.27 14.31 -0.34
C TYR A 176 -16.85 13.85 -0.05
N GLU A 177 -15.91 14.78 0.13
CA GLU A 177 -14.49 14.48 0.37
C GLU A 177 -13.94 15.43 1.47
N PRO A 178 -13.11 14.95 2.40
CA PRO A 178 -12.50 15.82 3.40
C PRO A 178 -11.60 16.86 2.75
N ALA A 179 -11.64 18.10 3.25
CA ALA A 179 -10.49 18.99 3.08
C ALA A 179 -9.36 18.42 3.96
N THR A 180 -8.27 17.95 3.36
CA THR A 180 -7.13 17.32 4.06
C THR A 180 -6.52 18.29 5.09
N ARG A 181 -6.99 18.28 6.34
CA ARG A 181 -6.40 19.02 7.46
C ARG A 181 -6.58 18.26 8.77
N GLN A 182 -5.48 18.13 9.51
CA GLN A 182 -5.46 17.66 10.89
C GLN A 182 -5.26 18.87 11.81
N GLY A 183 -5.91 18.88 12.97
CA GLY A 183 -5.81 19.98 13.93
C GLY A 183 -6.89 19.93 15.00
N SER A 184 -6.73 20.75 16.03
CA SER A 184 -7.77 20.98 17.05
C SER A 184 -9.01 21.64 16.43
N TRP A 185 -10.18 21.49 17.06
CA TRP A 185 -11.41 22.11 16.54
C TRP A 185 -11.30 23.64 16.43
N ALA A 186 -10.65 24.32 17.37
CA ALA A 186 -10.43 25.77 17.26
C ALA A 186 -9.56 26.15 16.03
N GLN A 187 -8.57 25.33 15.68
CA GLN A 187 -7.81 25.50 14.44
C GLN A 187 -8.69 25.22 13.22
N LEU A 188 -9.47 24.15 13.24
CA LEU A 188 -10.38 23.81 12.17
C LEU A 188 -11.45 24.89 11.96
N THR A 189 -12.10 25.41 13.01
CA THR A 189 -13.10 26.50 12.91
C THR A 189 -12.50 27.80 12.39
N ARG A 190 -11.31 28.20 12.87
CA ARG A 190 -10.60 29.37 12.31
C ARG A 190 -10.26 29.18 10.83
N ASP A 191 -9.76 28.00 10.48
CA ASP A 191 -9.48 27.65 9.08
C ASP A 191 -10.76 27.60 8.25
N LEU A 192 -11.89 27.11 8.82
CA LEU A 192 -13.20 27.06 8.18
C LEU A 192 -13.74 28.47 7.85
N GLY A 193 -13.52 29.44 8.73
CA GLY A 193 -13.81 30.86 8.47
C GLY A 193 -12.91 31.48 7.40
N ALA A 194 -11.69 30.95 7.22
CA ALA A 194 -10.68 31.46 6.29
C ALA A 194 -10.72 30.86 4.86
N LYS A 195 -11.83 30.18 4.47
CA LYS A 195 -11.99 29.44 3.20
C LYS A 195 -11.10 28.17 3.09
N PRO A 196 -11.38 27.12 3.90
CA PRO A 196 -10.55 25.92 4.11
C PRO A 196 -10.58 24.91 2.93
N TRP A 197 -11.46 25.11 1.96
CA TRP A 197 -11.92 24.06 1.03
C TRP A 197 -10.97 23.75 -0.13
N ALA A 198 -9.76 24.30 -0.12
CA ALA A 198 -8.82 24.24 -1.24
C ALA A 198 -8.47 22.82 -1.72
N ARG A 199 -8.74 21.78 -0.93
CA ARG A 199 -8.50 20.35 -1.28
C ARG A 199 -9.66 19.39 -0.96
N GLY A 200 -10.82 19.86 -0.51
CA GLY A 200 -11.98 19.00 -0.20
C GLY A 200 -13.12 19.14 -1.21
N ALA A 201 -14.15 18.30 -1.09
CA ALA A 201 -15.33 18.38 -1.94
C ALA A 201 -16.61 18.47 -1.11
N PHE A 202 -17.35 19.55 -1.33
CA PHE A 202 -18.65 19.76 -0.72
C PHE A 202 -19.60 20.40 -1.73
N ARG A 203 -20.90 20.34 -1.44
CA ARG A 203 -21.94 21.08 -2.15
C ARG A 203 -22.76 21.84 -1.13
N ALA A 204 -22.88 23.15 -1.30
CA ALA A 204 -23.82 23.98 -0.57
C ALA A 204 -24.68 24.75 -1.60
N PRO A 205 -26.02 24.67 -1.54
CA PRO A 205 -26.86 25.43 -2.44
C PRO A 205 -26.77 26.92 -2.06
N ARG A 206 -26.32 27.76 -2.98
CA ARG A 206 -26.35 29.22 -2.78
C ARG A 206 -27.74 29.75 -3.09
N ARG A 207 -28.33 30.45 -2.12
CA ARG A 207 -29.70 30.94 -2.19
C ARG A 207 -29.79 32.34 -1.57
N ASP A 208 -30.15 33.32 -2.40
CA ASP A 208 -30.45 34.67 -1.92
C ASP A 208 -31.71 34.70 -1.04
N VAL A 209 -32.61 33.73 -1.20
CA VAL A 209 -33.77 33.50 -0.36
C VAL A 209 -33.77 32.03 0.10
N LEU A 210 -33.60 31.81 1.40
CA LEU A 210 -33.61 30.49 2.01
C LEU A 210 -34.99 30.20 2.61
N GLN A 211 -35.84 29.53 1.83
CA GLN A 211 -37.04 28.86 2.32
C GLN A 211 -36.68 27.43 2.72
N ALA A 212 -36.61 27.17 4.02
CA ALA A 212 -36.32 25.85 4.54
C ALA A 212 -37.61 25.02 4.65
N ALA A 213 -37.66 23.89 3.96
CA ALA A 213 -38.74 22.91 4.08
C ALA A 213 -38.34 21.86 5.13
N ILE A 214 -38.81 22.04 6.37
CA ILE A 214 -38.35 21.27 7.53
C ILE A 214 -39.39 20.20 7.87
N VAL A 215 -39.01 18.93 7.88
CA VAL A 215 -39.88 17.85 8.35
C VAL A 215 -39.55 17.51 9.82
N PRO A 216 -40.47 17.76 10.78
CA PRO A 216 -40.27 17.31 12.16
C PRO A 216 -40.08 15.80 12.23
N ARG A 217 -39.06 15.33 12.95
CA ARG A 217 -38.70 13.91 13.03
C ARG A 217 -37.76 13.59 14.18
N THR A 218 -37.83 12.35 14.65
CA THR A 218 -36.83 11.73 15.53
C THR A 218 -36.21 10.55 14.77
N ALA A 219 -34.89 10.45 14.78
CA ALA A 219 -34.17 9.42 14.05
C ALA A 219 -33.01 8.86 14.88
N ALA A 220 -32.71 7.58 14.67
CA ALA A 220 -31.56 6.88 15.24
C ALA A 220 -30.82 6.12 14.13
N PRO A 221 -29.50 5.91 14.26
CA PRO A 221 -28.75 5.15 13.29
C PRO A 221 -29.14 3.67 13.31
N ALA A 222 -29.04 3.02 12.15
CA ALA A 222 -29.20 1.57 12.01
C ALA A 222 -28.12 0.78 12.77
N PHE A 223 -26.89 1.29 12.79
CA PHE A 223 -25.78 0.73 13.55
C PHE A 223 -25.25 1.76 14.54
N PRO A 224 -25.17 1.46 15.85
CA PRO A 224 -24.54 2.36 16.81
C PRO A 224 -23.08 2.70 16.45
N ILE A 225 -22.25 1.72 16.14
CA ILE A 225 -20.83 1.99 15.87
C ILE A 225 -20.54 1.88 14.37
N ARG A 226 -20.32 3.02 13.70
CA ARG A 226 -20.12 3.11 12.24
C ARG A 226 -18.68 3.47 11.92
N HIS A 227 -17.87 2.48 11.51
CA HIS A 227 -16.44 2.62 11.26
C HIS A 227 -16.10 2.51 9.76
N LEU A 228 -15.32 3.45 9.25
CA LEU A 228 -14.71 3.47 7.91
C LEU A 228 -13.21 3.73 8.02
N SER A 229 -12.39 3.27 7.07
CA SER A 229 -10.92 3.38 7.11
C SER A 229 -10.30 4.61 6.40
N TRP A 230 -11.08 5.62 6.01
CA TRP A 230 -10.57 6.76 5.23
C TRP A 230 -9.62 7.64 6.05
N GLN A 231 -8.37 7.79 5.59
CA GLN A 231 -7.33 8.65 6.17
C GLN A 231 -7.34 8.68 7.72
N ARG A 232 -7.47 7.50 8.34
CA ARG A 232 -7.54 7.32 9.80
C ARG A 232 -8.63 8.16 10.49
N SER A 233 -9.85 8.17 9.93
CA SER A 233 -11.16 8.23 10.61
C SER A 233 -11.37 9.20 11.80
N TYR A 234 -10.60 10.29 11.85
CA TYR A 234 -10.73 11.37 12.83
C TYR A 234 -10.63 12.72 12.13
N ASN A 235 -11.66 13.04 11.34
CA ASN A 235 -11.74 14.29 10.61
C ASN A 235 -13.18 14.84 10.64
N PRO A 236 -13.36 16.15 10.38
CA PRO A 236 -14.68 16.77 10.28
C PRO A 236 -15.61 16.07 9.28
N TRP A 237 -15.07 15.47 8.21
CA TRP A 237 -15.87 14.74 7.22
C TRP A 237 -16.59 13.54 7.83
N ALA A 238 -15.94 12.77 8.70
CA ALA A 238 -16.55 11.60 9.35
C ALA A 238 -17.76 12.03 10.17
N LEU A 239 -17.60 13.03 11.04
CA LEU A 239 -18.68 13.55 11.88
C LEU A 239 -19.82 14.15 11.05
N ARG A 240 -19.48 14.97 10.04
CA ARG A 240 -20.45 15.55 9.08
C ARG A 240 -21.26 14.49 8.33
N ASN A 241 -20.65 13.34 8.06
CA ASN A 241 -21.33 12.18 7.48
C ASN A 241 -21.88 11.20 8.52
N ARG A 242 -21.94 11.60 9.80
CA ARG A 242 -22.46 10.82 10.94
C ARG A 242 -21.73 9.49 11.16
N VAL A 243 -20.47 9.40 10.77
CA VAL A 243 -19.55 8.29 11.04
C VAL A 243 -18.87 8.53 12.38
N ASN A 244 -18.99 7.57 13.31
CA ASN A 244 -18.60 7.74 14.70
C ASN A 244 -17.66 6.64 15.22
N GLY A 245 -17.17 5.73 14.38
CA GLY A 245 -16.18 4.71 14.74
C GLY A 245 -14.80 4.97 14.11
N GLY A 246 -13.73 4.65 14.84
CA GLY A 246 -12.37 4.73 14.32
C GLY A 246 -11.32 4.00 15.18
N TYR A 247 -10.05 4.24 14.86
CA TYR A 247 -8.89 3.62 15.52
C TYR A 247 -8.55 4.19 16.92
N VAL A 248 -8.90 5.43 17.27
CA VAL A 248 -8.55 6.11 18.55
C VAL A 248 -9.71 6.96 19.03
N SER A 249 -10.31 6.75 20.20
CA SER A 249 -11.44 7.63 20.60
C SER A 249 -11.05 9.13 20.63
N GLN A 250 -11.72 9.94 19.81
CA GLN A 250 -11.57 11.40 19.76
C GLN A 250 -12.93 12.04 19.48
N TYR A 251 -13.15 13.25 20.01
CA TYR A 251 -14.30 14.09 19.70
C TYR A 251 -15.69 13.42 19.88
N GLY A 252 -15.86 12.55 20.89
CA GLY A 252 -17.12 11.84 21.16
C GLY A 252 -17.37 10.61 20.27
N GLN A 253 -16.41 10.24 19.42
CA GLN A 253 -16.47 9.04 18.59
C GLN A 253 -16.07 7.78 19.38
N HIS A 254 -16.71 6.67 19.04
CA HIS A 254 -16.29 5.33 19.41
C HIS A 254 -14.89 5.06 18.84
N GLY A 255 -14.00 4.55 19.68
CA GLY A 255 -12.67 4.19 19.23
C GLY A 255 -11.91 3.43 20.28
N TYR A 256 -10.73 2.97 19.90
CA TYR A 256 -9.89 2.20 20.78
C TYR A 256 -9.07 3.14 21.67
N ALA A 257 -8.58 2.63 22.80
CA ALA A 257 -7.68 3.41 23.67
C ALA A 257 -6.43 3.90 22.92
N SER A 258 -6.01 3.15 21.90
CA SER A 258 -5.03 3.54 20.89
C SER A 258 -5.29 2.75 19.60
N GLY A 259 -4.92 3.32 18.44
CA GLY A 259 -5.05 2.67 17.14
C GLY A 259 -4.26 1.37 17.02
N SER A 260 -3.20 1.23 17.82
CA SER A 260 -2.44 -0.01 17.94
C SER A 260 -3.21 -1.14 18.62
N PHE A 261 -4.41 -0.89 19.17
CA PHE A 261 -5.23 -1.90 19.84
C PHE A 261 -6.55 -2.20 19.11
N PHE A 262 -6.66 -1.85 17.82
CA PHE A 262 -7.83 -2.12 16.99
C PHE A 262 -8.11 -3.63 16.82
N VAL A 263 -7.09 -4.41 16.42
CA VAL A 263 -7.07 -5.88 16.26
C VAL A 263 -5.62 -6.40 16.29
N HIS A 264 -5.42 -7.73 16.27
CA HIS A 264 -4.12 -8.40 16.30
C HIS A 264 -3.26 -7.90 17.48
N THR A 265 -3.77 -8.17 18.68
CA THR A 265 -3.30 -7.52 19.92
C THR A 265 -2.66 -8.47 20.92
N PHE A 266 -2.70 -9.77 20.71
CA PHE A 266 -2.14 -10.76 21.62
C PHE A 266 -0.69 -10.45 22.02
N HIS A 267 0.21 -10.22 21.07
CA HIS A 267 1.61 -9.86 21.35
C HIS A 267 1.80 -8.40 21.78
N ARG A 268 0.77 -7.55 21.68
CA ARG A 268 0.79 -6.21 22.28
C ARG A 268 0.37 -6.24 23.75
N LEU A 269 -0.54 -7.16 24.10
CA LEU A 269 -1.02 -7.38 25.46
C LEU A 269 -0.05 -8.24 26.27
N VAL A 270 0.59 -9.22 25.63
CA VAL A 270 1.57 -10.15 26.23
C VAL A 270 2.84 -10.21 25.36
N PRO A 271 3.69 -9.15 25.38
CA PRO A 271 4.81 -9.05 24.46
C PRO A 271 5.89 -10.12 24.67
N PRO A 272 6.32 -10.85 23.62
CA PRO A 272 7.41 -11.83 23.71
C PRO A 272 8.69 -11.28 24.32
N LYS A 273 9.05 -10.03 24.00
CA LYS A 273 10.23 -9.37 24.57
C LYS A 273 10.18 -9.22 26.10
N VAL A 274 8.99 -9.26 26.69
CA VAL A 274 8.80 -9.11 28.15
C VAL A 274 8.63 -10.47 28.82
N TYR A 275 7.89 -11.40 28.21
CA TYR A 275 7.49 -12.64 28.88
C TYR A 275 8.16 -13.91 28.35
N ALA A 276 8.70 -13.94 27.13
CA ALA A 276 9.10 -15.22 26.51
C ALA A 276 10.28 -15.92 27.19
N THR A 277 11.15 -15.17 27.87
CA THR A 277 12.31 -15.72 28.59
C THR A 277 11.89 -16.36 29.92
N ASP A 278 11.14 -15.62 30.74
CA ASP A 278 10.78 -16.05 32.11
C ASP A 278 9.47 -16.86 32.15
N HIS A 279 8.62 -16.69 31.13
CA HIS A 279 7.32 -17.32 30.99
C HIS A 279 7.12 -17.94 29.60
N PRO A 280 7.97 -18.90 29.17
CA PRO A 280 7.82 -19.56 27.88
C PRO A 280 6.46 -20.29 27.74
N GLU A 281 5.84 -20.68 28.85
CA GLU A 281 4.50 -21.30 28.91
C GLU A 281 3.35 -20.37 28.53
N TYR A 282 3.59 -19.06 28.39
CA TYR A 282 2.61 -18.11 27.87
C TYR A 282 2.41 -18.25 26.37
N TYR A 283 3.39 -18.86 25.71
CA TYR A 283 3.45 -19.02 24.26
C TYR A 283 3.09 -20.46 23.86
N PRO A 284 2.62 -20.66 22.63
CA PRO A 284 2.09 -21.94 22.18
C PRO A 284 3.16 -23.02 22.15
N LEU A 285 2.77 -24.22 22.56
CA LEU A 285 3.52 -25.45 22.30
C LEU A 285 3.24 -25.86 20.86
N ILE A 286 4.25 -25.90 20.00
CA ILE A 286 4.12 -26.29 18.58
C ILE A 286 5.25 -27.25 18.26
N GLY A 287 4.92 -28.48 17.84
CA GLY A 287 5.91 -29.52 17.59
C GLY A 287 6.78 -29.82 18.82
N GLY A 288 6.18 -29.79 20.02
CA GLY A 288 6.88 -30.02 21.29
C GLY A 288 7.73 -28.84 21.80
N GLN A 289 7.77 -27.70 21.10
CA GLN A 289 8.57 -26.54 21.51
C GLN A 289 7.70 -25.30 21.76
N ARG A 290 8.06 -24.49 22.76
CA ARG A 290 7.41 -23.20 23.03
C ARG A 290 7.91 -22.15 22.04
N LYS A 291 7.04 -21.64 21.16
CA LYS A 291 7.40 -20.71 20.08
C LYS A 291 6.55 -19.43 20.18
N TRP A 292 7.16 -18.29 19.92
CA TRP A 292 6.48 -16.98 19.90
C TRP A 292 6.68 -16.21 18.58
N LYS A 293 7.62 -16.64 17.73
CA LYS A 293 7.78 -16.10 16.37
C LYS A 293 6.71 -16.73 15.47
N ASN A 294 5.95 -15.90 14.77
CA ASN A 294 4.86 -16.34 13.88
C ASN A 294 3.89 -17.34 14.56
N ALA A 295 3.62 -17.14 15.85
CA ALA A 295 2.77 -18.01 16.66
C ALA A 295 1.77 -17.20 17.50
N GLN A 296 0.73 -17.85 18.02
CA GLN A 296 -0.32 -17.24 18.86
C GLN A 296 0.11 -17.21 20.35
N LEU A 297 -0.85 -17.15 21.28
CA LEU A 297 -0.64 -17.32 22.73
C LEU A 297 -1.19 -18.68 23.20
N CYS A 298 -0.73 -19.14 24.36
CA CYS A 298 -1.32 -20.29 25.07
C CYS A 298 -2.61 -19.87 25.80
N LEU A 299 -3.76 -19.95 25.11
CA LEU A 299 -5.05 -19.42 25.59
C LEU A 299 -5.65 -20.18 26.79
N SER A 300 -5.25 -21.43 27.00
CA SER A 300 -5.70 -22.23 28.15
C SER A 300 -5.08 -21.77 29.48
N ASN A 301 -3.90 -21.14 29.44
CA ASN A 301 -3.14 -20.76 30.63
C ASN A 301 -3.75 -19.50 31.29
N PRO A 302 -4.27 -19.59 32.54
CA PRO A 302 -4.90 -18.46 33.21
C PRO A 302 -3.94 -17.28 33.48
N ALA A 303 -2.65 -17.55 33.65
CA ALA A 303 -1.66 -16.50 33.88
C ALA A 303 -1.49 -15.58 32.66
N VAL A 304 -1.73 -16.10 31.45
CA VAL A 304 -1.74 -15.30 30.21
C VAL A 304 -2.91 -14.32 30.21
N ALA A 305 -4.09 -14.75 30.65
CA ALA A 305 -5.27 -13.87 30.75
C ALA A 305 -5.04 -12.78 31.81
N THR A 306 -4.42 -13.11 32.93
CA THR A 306 -4.00 -12.15 33.95
C THR A 306 -2.98 -11.15 33.40
N ALA A 307 -1.96 -11.60 32.66
CA ALA A 307 -0.96 -10.73 32.05
C ALA A 307 -1.58 -9.76 31.04
N ALA A 308 -2.47 -10.27 30.17
CA ALA A 308 -3.22 -9.45 29.21
C ALA A 308 -4.11 -8.42 29.92
N GLY A 309 -4.83 -8.83 30.98
CA GLY A 309 -5.66 -7.95 31.80
C GLY A 309 -4.87 -6.83 32.48
N LYS A 310 -3.68 -7.13 33.02
CA LYS A 310 -2.79 -6.12 33.61
C LYS A 310 -2.32 -5.08 32.59
N THR A 311 -1.90 -5.52 31.41
CA THR A 311 -1.51 -4.61 30.32
C THR A 311 -2.69 -3.75 29.87
N ALA A 312 -3.87 -4.37 29.70
CA ALA A 312 -5.10 -3.68 29.36
C ALA A 312 -5.49 -2.62 30.40
N ALA A 313 -5.49 -2.96 31.69
CA ALA A 313 -5.80 -2.03 32.79
C ALA A 313 -4.82 -0.84 32.80
N LYS A 314 -3.53 -1.07 32.53
CA LYS A 314 -2.54 0.02 32.41
C LYS A 314 -2.92 1.01 31.30
N LEU A 315 -3.40 0.53 30.15
CA LEU A 315 -3.86 1.39 29.06
C LEU A 315 -5.13 2.16 29.44
N LEU A 316 -6.09 1.46 30.07
CA LEU A 316 -7.40 2.02 30.44
C LEU A 316 -7.32 3.08 31.55
N ARG A 317 -6.34 3.00 32.45
CA ARG A 317 -6.08 4.06 33.45
C ARG A 317 -5.78 5.43 32.82
N GLY A 318 -5.22 5.45 31.61
CA GLY A 318 -4.93 6.68 30.88
C GLY A 318 -6.14 7.33 30.22
N VAL A 319 -7.32 6.70 30.26
CA VAL A 319 -8.53 7.20 29.59
C VAL A 319 -9.24 8.25 30.47
N PRO A 320 -9.41 9.50 29.96
CA PRO A 320 -10.12 10.56 30.68
C PRO A 320 -11.56 10.18 31.00
N GLU A 321 -12.06 10.63 32.15
CA GLU A 321 -13.43 10.34 32.60
C GLU A 321 -14.50 10.79 31.60
N SER A 322 -14.29 11.93 30.93
CA SER A 322 -15.17 12.46 29.89
C SER A 322 -15.32 11.54 28.66
N GLN A 323 -14.43 10.57 28.47
CA GLN A 323 -14.51 9.60 27.38
C GLN A 323 -15.14 8.27 27.83
N ARG A 324 -15.22 7.99 29.14
CA ARG A 324 -15.77 6.73 29.68
C ARG A 324 -17.25 6.52 29.35
N SER A 325 -18.02 7.60 29.16
CA SER A 325 -19.42 7.55 28.73
C SER A 325 -19.61 7.08 27.29
N THR A 326 -18.54 6.88 26.50
CA THR A 326 -18.60 6.54 25.07
C THR A 326 -18.49 5.05 24.73
N LYS A 327 -18.50 4.11 25.71
CA LYS A 327 -18.21 2.66 25.47
C LYS A 327 -16.91 2.45 24.68
N HIS A 328 -15.77 2.72 25.32
CA HIS A 328 -14.46 2.51 24.70
C HIS A 328 -14.24 1.06 24.25
N LEU A 329 -13.56 0.91 23.12
CA LEU A 329 -13.19 -0.39 22.58
C LEU A 329 -11.77 -0.78 22.99
N LEU A 330 -11.55 -2.06 23.27
CA LEU A 330 -10.23 -2.65 23.45
C LEU A 330 -10.23 -4.02 22.77
N SER A 331 -9.31 -4.29 21.85
CA SER A 331 -9.25 -5.62 21.25
C SER A 331 -8.38 -6.58 22.05
N VAL A 332 -8.90 -7.79 22.25
CA VAL A 332 -8.16 -8.99 22.70
C VAL A 332 -8.33 -10.03 21.59
N SER A 333 -7.41 -10.02 20.63
CA SER A 333 -7.54 -10.81 19.40
C SER A 333 -6.23 -11.40 18.90
N ALA A 334 -6.37 -12.56 18.24
CA ALA A 334 -5.30 -13.33 17.62
C ALA A 334 -4.48 -12.52 16.63
N GLU A 335 -3.19 -12.82 16.55
CA GLU A 335 -2.28 -12.23 15.57
C GLU A 335 -2.62 -12.69 14.15
N ASP A 336 -2.15 -11.95 13.14
CA ASP A 336 -2.49 -12.17 11.73
C ASP A 336 -1.69 -13.32 11.06
N TRP A 337 -1.32 -14.35 11.82
CA TRP A 337 -0.67 -15.59 11.35
C TRP A 337 -1.32 -16.85 11.95
N LEU A 338 -0.85 -18.06 11.61
CA LEU A 338 -1.27 -19.32 12.23
C LEU A 338 -0.50 -19.58 13.54
N GLY A 339 -0.26 -20.84 13.91
CA GLY A 339 0.57 -21.19 15.07
C GLY A 339 -0.20 -21.25 16.38
N ASP A 340 -1.30 -22.00 16.39
CA ASP A 340 -2.10 -22.27 17.59
C ASP A 340 -1.37 -23.20 18.56
N CYS A 341 -1.73 -23.15 19.85
CA CYS A 341 -1.09 -23.96 20.87
C CYS A 341 -1.59 -25.41 20.86
N GLU A 342 -0.67 -26.37 20.77
CA GLU A 342 -0.94 -27.81 20.74
C GLU A 342 -0.90 -28.47 22.13
N CYS A 343 -0.76 -27.70 23.21
CA CYS A 343 -0.72 -28.26 24.56
C CYS A 343 -2.03 -28.98 24.94
N ASN A 344 -1.92 -29.96 25.83
CA ASN A 344 -3.04 -30.82 26.24
C ASN A 344 -4.23 -30.01 26.77
N GLU A 345 -3.97 -28.90 27.48
CA GLU A 345 -5.00 -28.04 28.06
C GLU A 345 -5.77 -27.25 26.98
N CYS A 346 -5.07 -26.73 25.96
CA CYS A 346 -5.73 -26.07 24.83
C CYS A 346 -6.58 -27.08 24.06
N ARG A 347 -6.02 -28.26 23.75
CA ARG A 347 -6.73 -29.33 23.04
C ARG A 347 -7.93 -29.86 23.80
N ALA A 348 -7.83 -29.95 25.14
CA ALA A 348 -8.95 -30.37 25.98
C ALA A 348 -10.11 -29.37 25.92
N ILE A 349 -9.83 -28.07 25.98
CA ILE A 349 -10.85 -27.03 25.86
C ILE A 349 -11.44 -27.04 24.45
N GLU A 350 -10.62 -27.05 23.40
CA GLU A 350 -11.09 -27.12 22.01
C GLU A 350 -12.05 -28.29 21.81
N LYS A 351 -11.67 -29.48 22.28
CA LYS A 351 -12.52 -30.68 22.20
C LYS A 351 -13.83 -30.50 22.96
N ALA A 352 -13.78 -29.94 24.17
CA ALA A 352 -14.97 -29.73 25.00
C ALA A 352 -15.92 -28.65 24.44
N THR A 353 -15.37 -27.64 23.77
CA THR A 353 -16.15 -26.50 23.25
C THR A 353 -16.52 -26.63 21.77
N GLY A 354 -15.94 -27.62 21.07
CA GLY A 354 -16.18 -27.88 19.66
C GLY A 354 -15.31 -27.10 18.67
N GLY A 355 -14.14 -26.62 19.10
CA GLY A 355 -13.18 -25.93 18.24
C GLY A 355 -12.45 -24.76 18.91
N TYR A 356 -11.53 -24.15 18.14
CA TYR A 356 -10.67 -23.05 18.59
C TYR A 356 -11.44 -21.80 19.05
N SER A 357 -12.58 -21.51 18.43
CA SER A 357 -13.43 -20.39 18.83
C SER A 357 -13.92 -20.48 20.28
N GLY A 358 -14.16 -21.69 20.80
CA GLY A 358 -14.55 -21.89 22.19
C GLY A 358 -13.39 -21.70 23.16
N LEU A 359 -12.18 -22.11 22.78
CA LEU A 359 -10.94 -21.76 23.48
C LEU A 359 -10.72 -20.24 23.52
N LEU A 360 -10.92 -19.56 22.38
CA LEU A 360 -10.82 -18.11 22.28
C LEU A 360 -11.81 -17.40 23.21
N ILE A 361 -13.10 -17.76 23.17
CA ILE A 361 -14.11 -17.12 24.04
C ILE A 361 -13.84 -17.41 25.51
N THR A 362 -13.36 -18.61 25.85
CA THR A 362 -12.94 -18.93 27.23
C THR A 362 -11.84 -18.00 27.70
N PHE A 363 -10.80 -17.77 26.88
CA PHE A 363 -9.72 -16.85 27.20
C PHE A 363 -10.19 -15.40 27.31
N VAL A 364 -10.96 -14.92 26.34
CA VAL A 364 -11.46 -13.53 26.30
C VAL A 364 -12.39 -13.24 27.49
N ASN A 365 -13.21 -14.20 27.90
CA ASN A 365 -14.05 -14.08 29.10
C ASN A 365 -13.21 -13.89 30.36
N ARG A 366 -12.12 -14.66 30.54
CA ARG A 366 -11.20 -14.49 31.68
C ARG A 366 -10.57 -13.09 31.71
N VAL A 367 -10.17 -12.58 30.55
CA VAL A 367 -9.66 -11.19 30.46
C VAL A 367 -10.76 -10.18 30.80
N ALA A 368 -12.00 -10.41 30.37
CA ALA A 368 -13.14 -9.57 30.69
C ALA A 368 -13.47 -9.56 32.19
N GLU A 369 -13.46 -10.72 32.84
CA GLU A 369 -13.65 -10.88 34.29
C GLU A 369 -12.60 -10.11 35.09
N HIS A 370 -11.35 -10.10 34.64
CA HIS A 370 -10.28 -9.30 35.26
C HIS A 370 -10.51 -7.79 35.16
N LEU A 371 -11.19 -7.31 34.11
CA LEU A 371 -11.35 -5.88 33.84
C LEU A 371 -12.69 -5.32 34.30
N ALA A 372 -13.75 -6.13 34.32
CA ALA A 372 -15.11 -5.67 34.58
C ALA A 372 -15.33 -4.92 35.91
N PRO A 373 -14.67 -5.29 37.04
CA PRO A 373 -14.86 -4.57 38.30
C PRO A 373 -14.45 -3.09 38.24
N ASP A 374 -13.33 -2.79 37.58
CA ASP A 374 -12.75 -1.43 37.53
C ASP A 374 -13.12 -0.68 36.23
N TYR A 375 -13.43 -1.42 35.17
CA TYR A 375 -13.68 -0.90 33.83
C TYR A 375 -14.98 -1.43 33.19
N PRO A 376 -16.15 -1.31 33.87
CA PRO A 376 -17.42 -1.84 33.37
C PRO A 376 -17.90 -1.14 32.08
N TRP A 377 -17.36 0.04 31.78
CA TRP A 377 -17.67 0.85 30.61
C TRP A 377 -16.90 0.44 29.33
N VAL A 378 -15.99 -0.53 29.41
CA VAL A 378 -15.19 -0.99 28.27
C VAL A 378 -15.86 -2.14 27.54
N THR A 379 -15.86 -2.08 26.21
CA THR A 379 -16.22 -3.22 25.35
C THR A 379 -14.95 -3.89 24.82
N ILE A 380 -14.77 -5.16 25.17
CA ILE A 380 -13.67 -5.99 24.72
C ILE A 380 -14.05 -6.63 23.39
N THR A 381 -13.34 -6.31 22.32
CA THR A 381 -13.59 -6.88 21.00
C THR A 381 -12.66 -8.07 20.75
N THR A 382 -13.20 -9.14 20.16
CA THR A 382 -12.39 -10.26 19.64
C THR A 382 -12.84 -10.62 18.23
N LEU A 383 -12.17 -11.56 17.56
CA LEU A 383 -12.40 -11.89 16.16
C LEU A 383 -13.00 -13.28 15.98
N ALA A 384 -14.01 -13.39 15.13
CA ALA A 384 -14.34 -14.62 14.41
C ALA A 384 -13.61 -14.54 13.06
N TYR A 385 -12.35 -15.00 13.05
CA TYR A 385 -11.37 -14.77 11.98
C TYR A 385 -10.39 -15.95 11.91
N ARG A 386 -10.07 -16.40 10.71
CA ARG A 386 -9.29 -17.63 10.41
C ARG A 386 -9.58 -18.85 11.30
N GLN A 387 -8.72 -19.21 12.26
CA GLN A 387 -8.97 -20.39 13.10
C GLN A 387 -10.21 -20.25 14.01
N SER A 388 -10.67 -19.04 14.34
CA SER A 388 -11.88 -18.82 15.14
C SER A 388 -13.14 -18.58 14.29
N LYS A 389 -13.11 -18.91 13.00
CA LYS A 389 -14.22 -18.70 12.06
C LYS A 389 -15.50 -19.42 12.48
N GLN A 390 -15.39 -20.73 12.65
CA GLN A 390 -16.52 -21.57 13.05
C GLN A 390 -16.91 -21.26 14.50
N PRO A 391 -18.19 -21.02 14.81
CA PRO A 391 -18.62 -20.77 16.17
C PRO A 391 -18.49 -22.04 17.04
N PRO A 392 -18.36 -21.88 18.37
CA PRO A 392 -18.38 -23.02 19.29
C PRO A 392 -19.65 -23.85 19.15
N THR A 393 -19.54 -25.18 19.25
CA THR A 393 -20.71 -26.08 19.25
C THR A 393 -21.29 -26.27 20.65
N ALA A 394 -20.47 -26.11 21.70
CA ALA A 394 -20.93 -26.15 23.08
C ALA A 394 -21.68 -24.88 23.50
N ALA A 395 -22.47 -24.98 24.58
CA ALA A 395 -23.18 -23.86 25.19
C ALA A 395 -22.24 -22.93 25.98
N ILE A 396 -21.39 -22.19 25.27
CA ILE A 396 -20.58 -21.10 25.81
C ILE A 396 -21.26 -19.75 25.50
N ARG A 397 -21.11 -18.80 26.41
CA ARG A 397 -21.58 -17.42 26.25
C ARG A 397 -20.44 -16.45 26.47
N ALA A 398 -20.35 -15.45 25.62
CA ALA A 398 -19.43 -14.35 25.81
C ALA A 398 -19.86 -13.50 27.02
N HIS A 399 -18.90 -12.99 27.77
CA HIS A 399 -19.14 -12.07 28.87
C HIS A 399 -19.89 -10.81 28.36
N PRO A 400 -20.78 -10.15 29.14
CA PRO A 400 -21.56 -8.98 28.67
C PRO A 400 -20.75 -7.80 28.10
N ASN A 401 -19.50 -7.66 28.55
CA ASN A 401 -18.55 -6.65 28.04
C ASN A 401 -17.83 -7.08 26.76
N VAL A 402 -18.05 -8.29 26.25
CA VAL A 402 -17.40 -8.80 25.03
C VAL A 402 -18.28 -8.54 23.82
N ALA A 403 -17.63 -8.18 22.71
CA ALA A 403 -18.24 -8.11 21.39
C ALA A 403 -17.41 -8.93 20.39
N VAL A 404 -18.06 -9.75 19.57
CA VAL A 404 -17.40 -10.56 18.54
C VAL A 404 -17.47 -9.83 17.22
N ARG A 405 -16.31 -9.58 16.61
CA ARG A 405 -16.20 -9.05 15.25
C ARG A 405 -16.15 -10.21 14.26
N PHE A 406 -17.25 -10.40 13.54
CA PHE A 406 -17.37 -11.33 12.44
C PHE A 406 -16.73 -10.73 11.19
N CYS A 407 -15.64 -11.34 10.75
CA CYS A 407 -14.86 -10.89 9.61
C CYS A 407 -15.28 -11.67 8.38
N THR A 408 -15.67 -11.01 7.29
CA THR A 408 -16.24 -11.70 6.12
C THR A 408 -15.17 -12.33 5.22
N ASP A 409 -14.07 -12.82 5.79
CA ASP A 409 -12.89 -13.37 5.11
C ASP A 409 -12.82 -14.91 5.19
N PHE A 410 -13.93 -15.65 5.01
CA PHE A 410 -14.00 -17.12 5.14
C PHE A 410 -13.88 -17.93 3.85
N GLY A 411 -13.05 -19.01 3.82
CA GLY A 411 -13.02 -19.99 2.72
C GLY A 411 -12.74 -19.37 1.35
N ALA A 412 -13.65 -19.56 0.39
CA ALA A 412 -13.81 -18.78 -0.85
C ALA A 412 -14.18 -17.30 -0.56
N SER A 413 -13.47 -16.71 0.41
CA SER A 413 -13.53 -15.39 1.04
C SER A 413 -13.48 -14.23 0.07
N PHE A 414 -13.37 -14.53 -1.22
CA PHE A 414 -12.94 -13.58 -2.22
C PHE A 414 -13.82 -13.56 -3.49
N THR A 415 -14.94 -14.29 -3.51
CA THR A 415 -16.12 -13.98 -4.35
C THR A 415 -16.94 -12.80 -3.79
N TRP A 416 -16.79 -12.52 -2.50
CA TRP A 416 -17.59 -11.58 -1.70
C TRP A 416 -17.73 -10.13 -2.16
N PRO A 417 -16.80 -9.47 -2.88
CA PRO A 417 -17.09 -8.13 -3.33
C PRO A 417 -18.40 -8.10 -4.14
N TYR A 418 -18.74 -9.14 -4.89
CA TYR A 418 -19.94 -9.12 -5.72
C TYR A 418 -21.15 -9.80 -5.08
N HIS A 419 -20.97 -10.57 -4.01
CA HIS A 419 -22.06 -11.34 -3.40
C HIS A 419 -22.50 -10.78 -2.05
N SER A 420 -23.79 -10.95 -1.78
CA SER A 420 -24.37 -10.65 -0.48
C SER A 420 -24.64 -11.92 0.30
N LEU A 421 -24.75 -11.82 1.63
CA LEU A 421 -25.18 -12.93 2.46
C LEU A 421 -26.58 -13.45 2.08
N TYR A 422 -27.39 -12.78 1.27
CA TYR A 422 -28.66 -13.34 0.78
C TYR A 422 -28.50 -14.29 -0.42
N ASP A 423 -27.32 -14.39 -1.03
CA ASP A 423 -27.13 -15.22 -2.22
C ASP A 423 -27.03 -16.70 -1.82
N ASP A 424 -28.16 -17.42 -1.90
CA ASP A 424 -28.30 -18.83 -1.46
C ASP A 424 -27.59 -19.83 -2.37
N HIS A 425 -27.25 -19.41 -3.59
CA HIS A 425 -26.65 -20.28 -4.59
C HIS A 425 -25.13 -20.48 -4.42
N ILE A 426 -24.50 -19.76 -3.49
CA ILE A 426 -23.08 -19.90 -3.16
C ILE A 426 -22.99 -20.62 -1.81
N GLY A 427 -22.56 -21.90 -1.82
CA GLY A 427 -22.54 -22.77 -0.64
C GLY A 427 -21.86 -22.17 0.59
N ASP A 428 -20.69 -21.55 0.41
CA ASP A 428 -19.93 -20.87 1.46
C ASP A 428 -20.72 -19.73 2.14
N LEU A 429 -21.61 -19.03 1.40
CA LEU A 429 -22.41 -17.93 1.95
C LEU A 429 -23.55 -18.45 2.84
N ALA A 430 -24.16 -19.56 2.46
CA ALA A 430 -25.18 -20.22 3.27
C ALA A 430 -24.58 -20.69 4.60
N GLU A 431 -23.38 -21.27 4.57
CA GLU A 431 -22.65 -21.66 5.78
C GLU A 431 -22.26 -20.46 6.64
N GLN A 432 -21.74 -19.38 6.03
CA GLN A 432 -21.41 -18.14 6.75
C GLN A 432 -22.62 -17.49 7.43
N ARG A 433 -23.80 -17.50 6.79
CA ARG A 433 -25.04 -17.03 7.43
C ARG A 433 -25.34 -17.85 8.69
N GLN A 434 -25.26 -19.18 8.59
CA GLN A 434 -25.50 -20.07 9.74
C GLN A 434 -24.48 -19.80 10.85
N TRP A 435 -23.20 -19.63 10.50
CA TRP A 435 -22.17 -19.25 11.47
C TRP A 435 -22.44 -17.90 12.13
N PHE A 436 -22.89 -16.89 11.37
CA PHE A 436 -23.24 -15.60 11.93
C PHE A 436 -24.39 -15.73 12.95
N THR A 437 -25.49 -16.40 12.58
CA THR A 437 -26.63 -16.64 13.48
C THR A 437 -26.19 -17.39 14.75
N ARG A 438 -25.34 -18.41 14.61
CA ARG A 438 -24.81 -19.17 15.74
C ARG A 438 -23.85 -18.33 16.60
N TRP A 439 -23.05 -17.45 16.01
CA TRP A 439 -22.24 -16.49 16.75
C TRP A 439 -23.08 -15.50 17.55
N GLN A 440 -24.26 -15.08 17.05
CA GLN A 440 -25.18 -14.23 17.81
C GLN A 440 -25.70 -14.91 19.08
N GLU A 441 -25.91 -16.23 19.04
CA GLU A 441 -26.29 -17.00 20.22
C GLU A 441 -25.17 -17.01 21.26
N VAL A 442 -23.92 -17.10 20.83
CA VAL A 442 -22.74 -17.05 21.72
C VAL A 442 -22.51 -15.63 22.26
N CYS A 443 -22.67 -14.61 21.42
CA CYS A 443 -22.41 -13.22 21.74
C CYS A 443 -23.47 -12.30 21.08
N PRO A 444 -24.44 -11.77 21.84
CA PRO A 444 -25.44 -10.86 21.30
C PRO A 444 -24.85 -9.55 20.74
N ARG A 445 -23.66 -9.15 21.20
CA ARG A 445 -22.96 -7.93 20.77
C ARG A 445 -22.11 -8.21 19.53
N MET A 446 -22.77 -8.32 18.38
CA MET A 446 -22.09 -8.60 17.11
C MET A 446 -21.54 -7.33 16.46
N HIS A 447 -20.26 -7.40 16.10
CA HIS A 447 -19.58 -6.43 15.27
C HIS A 447 -19.31 -7.05 13.89
N LEU A 448 -19.33 -6.25 12.84
CA LEU A 448 -19.07 -6.69 11.48
C LEU A 448 -17.79 -6.08 10.94
N TRP A 449 -17.08 -6.85 10.10
CA TRP A 449 -16.01 -6.36 9.24
C TRP A 449 -16.23 -6.82 7.80
N ILE A 450 -16.53 -5.87 6.90
CA ILE A 450 -16.71 -6.07 5.46
C ILE A 450 -15.43 -5.67 4.72
N TYR A 451 -15.03 -6.48 3.73
CA TYR A 451 -13.86 -6.24 2.86
C TYR A 451 -14.24 -5.97 1.38
N PRO A 452 -14.75 -4.78 1.05
CA PRO A 452 -15.21 -4.45 -0.30
C PRO A 452 -14.12 -3.94 -1.27
N HIS A 453 -12.83 -4.07 -1.00
CA HIS A 453 -11.75 -3.47 -1.82
C HIS A 453 -10.74 -4.52 -2.31
N GLN A 454 -10.07 -4.29 -3.45
CA GLN A 454 -8.97 -5.14 -3.92
C GLN A 454 -7.63 -4.68 -3.31
N TYR A 455 -7.05 -5.48 -2.41
CA TYR A 455 -5.85 -5.10 -1.67
C TYR A 455 -4.53 -5.34 -2.41
N ARG A 456 -4.56 -6.04 -3.55
CA ARG A 456 -3.40 -6.27 -4.45
C ARG A 456 -3.55 -5.63 -5.83
N ASN A 457 -4.61 -4.84 -6.03
CA ASN A 457 -4.95 -4.17 -7.29
C ASN A 457 -5.74 -2.89 -6.98
N TYR A 458 -5.09 -1.95 -6.29
CA TYR A 458 -5.80 -0.90 -5.57
C TYR A 458 -6.52 0.14 -6.43
N LEU A 459 -6.06 0.34 -7.68
CA LEU A 459 -6.67 1.27 -8.63
C LEU A 459 -7.78 0.63 -9.47
N ALA A 460 -8.01 -0.68 -9.36
CA ALA A 460 -9.02 -1.37 -10.16
C ALA A 460 -10.44 -0.93 -9.78
N PRO A 461 -11.29 -0.51 -10.74
CA PRO A 461 -12.65 -0.09 -10.44
C PRO A 461 -13.57 -1.30 -10.18
N MET A 462 -14.12 -1.41 -8.96
CA MET A 462 -15.01 -2.52 -8.57
C MET A 462 -16.51 -2.14 -8.45
N PRO A 463 -17.44 -2.72 -9.22
CA PRO A 463 -18.88 -2.40 -9.15
C PRO A 463 -19.65 -3.10 -8.01
N ASN A 464 -19.14 -3.05 -6.77
CA ASN A 464 -19.69 -3.80 -5.63
C ASN A 464 -20.54 -3.02 -4.61
N LEU A 465 -20.95 -1.78 -4.91
CA LEU A 465 -21.75 -0.98 -3.97
C LEU A 465 -23.06 -1.67 -3.55
N ARG A 466 -23.69 -2.42 -4.46
CA ARG A 466 -24.96 -3.15 -4.24
C ARG A 466 -24.81 -4.33 -3.29
N ALA A 467 -23.74 -5.11 -3.44
CA ALA A 467 -23.42 -6.21 -2.54
C ALA A 467 -23.20 -5.71 -1.11
N VAL A 468 -22.42 -4.63 -0.94
CA VAL A 468 -22.22 -4.01 0.38
C VAL A 468 -23.53 -3.47 0.96
N ALA A 469 -24.38 -2.84 0.15
CA ALA A 469 -25.70 -2.37 0.60
C ALA A 469 -26.61 -3.52 1.07
N ALA A 470 -26.64 -4.64 0.34
CA ALA A 470 -27.36 -5.85 0.73
C ALA A 470 -26.79 -6.45 2.03
N ASN A 471 -25.47 -6.55 2.16
CA ASN A 471 -24.82 -7.01 3.38
C ASN A 471 -25.18 -6.13 4.59
N LEU A 472 -25.09 -4.79 4.47
CA LEU A 472 -25.52 -3.89 5.54
C LEU A 472 -27.01 -4.08 5.92
N ARG A 473 -27.90 -4.37 4.97
CA ARG A 473 -29.31 -4.70 5.29
C ARG A 473 -29.41 -6.00 6.11
N PHE A 474 -28.72 -7.05 5.67
CA PHE A 474 -28.67 -8.34 6.40
C PHE A 474 -28.23 -8.14 7.85
N PHE A 475 -27.14 -7.41 8.09
CA PHE A 475 -26.64 -7.22 9.45
C PHE A 475 -27.52 -6.32 10.31
N ARG A 476 -28.28 -5.41 9.70
CA ARG A 476 -29.29 -4.62 10.42
C ARG A 476 -30.45 -5.50 10.88
N GLU A 477 -30.95 -6.39 10.02
CA GLU A 477 -31.99 -7.36 10.36
C GLU A 477 -31.54 -8.31 11.49
N HIS A 478 -30.24 -8.54 11.58
CA HIS A 478 -29.61 -9.35 12.63
C HIS A 478 -28.96 -8.50 13.74
N ASN A 479 -29.47 -7.30 14.04
CA ASN A 479 -29.14 -6.53 15.26
C ASN A 479 -27.62 -6.30 15.52
N ALA A 480 -26.80 -6.13 14.49
CA ALA A 480 -25.37 -5.84 14.68
C ALA A 480 -25.18 -4.48 15.41
N GLU A 481 -24.28 -4.44 16.40
CA GLU A 481 -23.94 -3.22 17.17
C GLU A 481 -22.93 -2.34 16.42
N SER A 482 -22.06 -2.94 15.59
CA SER A 482 -21.02 -2.22 14.86
C SER A 482 -20.84 -2.71 13.44
N THR A 483 -20.54 -1.80 12.52
CA THR A 483 -20.05 -2.11 11.18
C THR A 483 -18.70 -1.46 10.95
N TYR A 484 -17.75 -2.24 10.43
CA TYR A 484 -16.50 -1.74 9.86
C TYR A 484 -16.44 -2.11 8.39
N VAL A 485 -16.41 -1.11 7.52
CA VAL A 485 -16.25 -1.31 6.08
C VAL A 485 -14.83 -0.89 5.71
N GLN A 486 -13.95 -1.86 5.46
CA GLN A 486 -12.54 -1.62 5.19
C GLN A 486 -12.33 -1.29 3.70
N GLN A 487 -11.92 -0.07 3.46
CA GLN A 487 -11.56 0.47 2.15
C GLN A 487 -10.07 0.84 2.11
N SER A 488 -9.60 1.35 0.97
CA SER A 488 -8.24 1.85 0.78
C SER A 488 -7.79 2.77 1.92
N LEU A 489 -6.62 2.47 2.51
CA LEU A 489 -6.05 3.27 3.60
C LEU A 489 -5.43 4.58 3.08
N GLY A 490 -6.28 5.53 2.71
CA GLY A 490 -5.96 6.97 2.78
C GLY A 490 -5.62 7.71 1.49
N HIS A 491 -5.87 7.17 0.30
CA HIS A 491 -5.75 7.91 -0.97
C HIS A 491 -6.96 7.63 -1.85
N ASP A 492 -7.54 8.64 -2.49
CA ASP A 492 -8.61 8.43 -3.47
C ASP A 492 -8.03 7.80 -4.74
N ARG A 493 -8.48 6.58 -5.04
CA ARG A 493 -8.02 5.78 -6.18
C ARG A 493 -9.05 5.75 -7.31
N GLY A 494 -9.78 6.86 -7.49
CA GLY A 494 -10.74 7.07 -8.57
C GLY A 494 -12.18 7.04 -8.11
N ARG A 495 -12.56 6.08 -7.26
CA ARG A 495 -13.95 5.88 -6.83
C ARG A 495 -14.14 5.93 -5.33
N ASP A 496 -13.08 6.14 -4.56
CA ASP A 496 -13.14 5.95 -3.12
C ASP A 496 -14.00 7.02 -2.45
N ALA A 497 -13.91 8.28 -2.86
CA ALA A 497 -14.75 9.35 -2.31
C ALA A 497 -16.26 9.00 -2.38
N MET A 498 -16.72 8.48 -3.53
CA MET A 498 -18.11 8.02 -3.69
C MET A 498 -18.41 6.86 -2.76
N ARG A 499 -17.54 5.85 -2.74
CA ARG A 499 -17.68 4.66 -1.93
C ARG A 499 -17.82 5.01 -0.44
N TYR A 500 -16.90 5.81 0.08
CA TYR A 500 -16.93 6.24 1.48
C TYR A 500 -18.20 7.03 1.82
N TRP A 501 -18.61 7.96 0.96
CA TRP A 501 -19.83 8.73 1.19
C TRP A 501 -21.07 7.85 1.15
N VAL A 502 -21.22 6.99 0.14
CA VAL A 502 -22.35 6.05 0.02
C VAL A 502 -22.42 5.10 1.21
N PHE A 503 -21.29 4.50 1.62
CA PHE A 503 -21.28 3.61 2.79
C PHE A 503 -21.58 4.34 4.08
N ALA A 504 -21.14 5.58 4.26
CA ALA A 504 -21.53 6.38 5.41
C ALA A 504 -23.06 6.55 5.51
N LYS A 505 -23.73 6.79 4.37
CA LYS A 505 -25.21 6.90 4.34
C LYS A 505 -25.90 5.58 4.59
N LEU A 506 -25.39 4.48 4.03
CA LEU A 506 -25.96 3.15 4.22
C LEU A 506 -25.76 2.60 5.64
N MET A 507 -24.68 2.94 6.32
CA MET A 507 -24.51 2.59 7.74
C MET A 507 -25.42 3.41 8.67
N TRP A 508 -25.84 4.62 8.25
CA TRP A 508 -26.88 5.35 8.98
C TRP A 508 -28.26 4.73 8.72
N ASP A 509 -28.58 4.47 7.46
CA ASP A 509 -29.84 3.88 7.01
C ASP A 509 -29.62 2.94 5.81
N PRO A 510 -29.59 1.61 6.03
CA PRO A 510 -29.30 0.63 4.99
C PRO A 510 -30.48 0.43 4.02
N ASN A 511 -31.66 1.01 4.30
CA ASN A 511 -32.82 0.95 3.42
C ASN A 511 -32.78 2.01 2.31
N ARG A 512 -31.78 2.89 2.31
CA ARG A 512 -31.63 3.89 1.25
C ARG A 512 -31.32 3.23 -0.09
N ASN A 513 -31.90 3.80 -1.16
CA ASN A 513 -31.65 3.35 -2.52
C ASN A 513 -30.23 3.73 -2.95
N VAL A 514 -29.37 2.73 -3.15
CA VAL A 514 -27.96 2.91 -3.51
C VAL A 514 -27.77 3.67 -4.82
N GLU A 515 -28.64 3.48 -5.82
CA GLU A 515 -28.56 4.21 -7.10
C GLU A 515 -28.78 5.70 -6.92
N ASN A 516 -29.76 6.08 -6.10
CA ASN A 516 -30.04 7.49 -5.83
C ASN A 516 -28.90 8.14 -5.04
N LEU A 517 -28.24 7.41 -4.15
CA LEU A 517 -27.05 7.89 -3.47
C LEU A 517 -25.89 8.11 -4.47
N CYS A 518 -25.62 7.15 -5.34
CA CYS A 518 -24.61 7.30 -6.39
C CYS A 518 -24.91 8.50 -7.30
N ARG A 519 -26.16 8.66 -7.74
CA ARG A 519 -26.58 9.81 -8.57
C ARG A 519 -26.41 11.14 -7.84
N ASP A 520 -26.82 11.24 -6.57
CA ASP A 520 -26.60 12.42 -5.73
C ASP A 520 -25.12 12.78 -5.67
N PHE A 521 -24.27 11.80 -5.35
CA PHE A 521 -22.82 11.98 -5.34
C PHE A 521 -22.31 12.47 -6.69
N ILE A 522 -22.60 11.75 -7.78
CA ILE A 522 -22.03 12.03 -9.10
C ILE A 522 -22.42 13.42 -9.59
N TRP A 523 -23.70 13.80 -9.46
CA TRP A 523 -24.18 15.13 -9.80
C TRP A 523 -23.55 16.23 -8.93
N GLY A 524 -23.39 15.99 -7.62
CA GLY A 524 -22.86 16.98 -6.70
C GLY A 524 -21.33 17.12 -6.75
N TYR A 525 -20.62 16.06 -7.12
CA TYR A 525 -19.16 15.96 -7.09
C TYR A 525 -18.51 16.29 -8.45
N TYR A 526 -19.14 15.90 -9.55
CA TYR A 526 -18.62 16.12 -10.91
C TYR A 526 -19.35 17.25 -11.67
N GLY A 527 -20.48 17.74 -11.16
CA GLY A 527 -21.21 18.87 -11.76
C GLY A 527 -21.61 18.60 -13.20
N ALA A 528 -21.21 19.48 -14.14
CA ALA A 528 -21.56 19.34 -15.56
C ALA A 528 -21.02 18.05 -16.23
N ALA A 529 -20.00 17.40 -15.65
CA ALA A 529 -19.48 16.12 -16.15
C ALA A 529 -20.29 14.90 -15.66
N ALA A 530 -21.27 15.10 -14.78
CA ALA A 530 -22.06 14.02 -14.19
C ALA A 530 -22.72 13.06 -15.19
N PRO A 531 -23.31 13.52 -16.32
CA PRO A 531 -23.90 12.59 -17.30
C PRO A 531 -22.88 11.58 -17.85
N ALA A 532 -21.68 12.01 -18.19
CA ALA A 532 -20.63 11.13 -18.69
C ALA A 532 -20.09 10.19 -17.59
N VAL A 533 -19.96 10.67 -16.35
CA VAL A 533 -19.56 9.80 -15.23
C VAL A 533 -20.64 8.76 -14.89
N LEU A 534 -21.93 9.10 -15.04
CA LEU A 534 -23.02 8.12 -14.94
C LEU A 534 -22.94 7.06 -16.04
N ASP A 535 -22.62 7.45 -17.28
CA ASP A 535 -22.38 6.48 -18.37
C ASP A 535 -21.22 5.54 -18.03
N TYR A 536 -20.15 6.05 -17.40
CA TYR A 536 -19.01 5.24 -16.96
C TYR A 536 -19.39 4.22 -15.87
N GLU A 537 -20.15 4.65 -14.86
CA GLU A 537 -20.64 3.77 -13.80
C GLU A 537 -21.62 2.71 -14.33
N GLU A 538 -22.45 3.07 -15.31
CA GLU A 538 -23.33 2.14 -16.01
C GLU A 538 -22.53 1.13 -16.83
N LEU A 539 -21.53 1.57 -17.60
CA LEU A 539 -20.64 0.69 -18.36
C LEU A 539 -19.95 -0.32 -17.44
N LEU A 540 -19.40 0.15 -16.33
CA LEU A 540 -18.72 -0.71 -15.35
C LEU A 540 -19.67 -1.77 -14.78
N ARG A 541 -20.92 -1.38 -14.47
CA ARG A 541 -21.96 -2.32 -14.03
C ARG A 541 -22.32 -3.33 -15.11
N GLU A 542 -22.63 -2.86 -16.31
CA GLU A 542 -23.03 -3.68 -17.45
C GLU A 542 -21.98 -4.75 -17.72
N TYR A 543 -20.72 -4.36 -17.79
CA TYR A 543 -19.60 -5.26 -18.06
C TYR A 543 -19.41 -6.30 -16.96
N CYS A 544 -19.56 -5.90 -15.69
CA CYS A 544 -19.53 -6.85 -14.59
C CYS A 544 -20.68 -7.87 -14.69
N VAL A 545 -21.92 -7.42 -14.89
CA VAL A 545 -23.08 -8.33 -14.97
C VAL A 545 -22.99 -9.28 -16.16
N ARG A 546 -22.48 -8.81 -17.30
CA ARG A 546 -22.42 -9.60 -18.53
C ARG A 546 -21.27 -10.60 -18.56
N TYR A 547 -20.11 -10.20 -18.07
CA TYR A 547 -18.85 -10.92 -18.35
C TYR A 547 -18.14 -11.44 -17.10
N ALA A 548 -18.46 -10.96 -15.90
CA ALA A 548 -17.80 -11.48 -14.70
C ALA A 548 -18.31 -12.90 -14.40
N ASP A 549 -17.37 -13.83 -14.15
CA ASP A 549 -17.71 -15.16 -13.67
C ASP A 549 -17.92 -15.15 -12.15
N PHE A 550 -19.19 -15.06 -11.74
CA PHE A 550 -19.58 -15.01 -10.33
C PHE A 550 -19.44 -16.36 -9.60
N SER A 551 -19.18 -17.46 -10.32
CA SER A 551 -19.00 -18.79 -9.72
C SER A 551 -17.56 -19.11 -9.34
N ARG A 552 -16.58 -18.43 -9.94
CA ARG A 552 -15.16 -18.65 -9.64
C ARG A 552 -14.86 -18.27 -8.20
N GLU A 553 -14.25 -19.17 -7.45
CA GLU A 553 -13.50 -18.82 -6.25
C GLU A 553 -12.36 -17.88 -6.65
N ARG A 554 -12.58 -16.58 -6.45
CA ARG A 554 -11.52 -15.60 -6.61
C ARG A 554 -10.75 -15.63 -5.32
N ASN A 555 -9.42 -15.58 -5.38
CA ASN A 555 -8.57 -15.27 -4.24
C ASN A 555 -8.11 -13.81 -4.39
N TRP A 556 -7.85 -13.07 -3.30
CA TRP A 556 -7.41 -11.64 -3.28
C TRP A 556 -6.14 -11.31 -4.09
N ILE A 557 -5.63 -12.27 -4.85
CA ILE A 557 -4.24 -12.51 -5.18
C ILE A 557 -4.00 -12.64 -6.68
N TYR A 558 -5.05 -12.88 -7.48
CA TYR A 558 -4.89 -12.98 -8.93
C TYR A 558 -5.09 -11.62 -9.61
N ALA A 559 -4.37 -11.45 -10.70
CA ALA A 559 -4.22 -10.16 -11.33
C ALA A 559 -5.44 -9.81 -12.18
N ILE A 560 -5.72 -8.51 -12.25
CA ILE A 560 -6.84 -7.91 -13.02
C ILE A 560 -6.97 -8.49 -14.44
N HIS A 561 -5.85 -8.93 -15.03
CA HIS A 561 -5.85 -9.49 -16.37
C HIS A 561 -6.71 -10.74 -16.50
N ASP A 562 -7.04 -11.47 -15.42
CA ASP A 562 -7.90 -12.67 -15.41
C ASP A 562 -9.39 -12.40 -15.30
N GLU A 563 -9.77 -11.14 -15.08
CA GLU A 563 -11.15 -10.73 -14.99
C GLU A 563 -11.74 -10.46 -16.38
N ASP A 564 -12.63 -11.35 -16.82
CA ASP A 564 -13.23 -11.31 -18.15
C ASP A 564 -13.98 -9.99 -18.41
N MET A 565 -14.54 -9.35 -17.36
CA MET A 565 -15.18 -8.03 -17.49
C MET A 565 -14.25 -6.93 -18.01
N TYR A 566 -12.93 -7.05 -17.85
CA TYR A 566 -12.01 -6.05 -18.38
C TYR A 566 -11.51 -6.40 -19.78
N ARG A 567 -11.64 -7.66 -20.25
CA ARG A 567 -11.10 -8.14 -21.53
C ARG A 567 -11.95 -7.79 -22.75
N HIS A 568 -13.25 -7.50 -22.58
CA HIS A 568 -14.19 -7.29 -23.68
C HIS A 568 -14.29 -5.84 -24.19
N GLY A 569 -13.15 -5.14 -24.28
CA GLY A 569 -13.09 -3.74 -24.72
C GLY A 569 -13.66 -2.74 -23.70
N PHE A 570 -13.66 -3.10 -22.41
CA PHE A 570 -14.09 -2.19 -21.35
C PHE A 570 -13.24 -0.93 -21.31
N THR A 571 -11.91 -1.08 -21.34
CA THR A 571 -10.95 0.03 -21.19
C THR A 571 -11.11 1.06 -22.29
N GLU A 572 -11.22 0.64 -23.55
CA GLU A 572 -11.47 1.50 -24.70
C GLU A 572 -12.73 2.36 -24.53
N LYS A 573 -13.88 1.72 -24.24
CA LYS A 573 -15.15 2.43 -24.05
C LYS A 573 -15.12 3.35 -22.83
N ALA A 574 -14.51 2.90 -21.74
CA ALA A 574 -14.37 3.69 -20.53
C ALA A 574 -13.52 4.95 -20.76
N ARG A 575 -12.41 4.84 -21.51
CA ARG A 575 -11.57 5.99 -21.89
C ARG A 575 -12.37 7.02 -22.68
N ALA A 576 -13.08 6.60 -23.73
CA ALA A 576 -13.90 7.50 -24.54
C ALA A 576 -14.98 8.22 -23.71
N ILE A 577 -15.60 7.53 -22.74
CA ILE A 577 -16.57 8.16 -21.83
C ILE A 577 -15.89 9.19 -20.91
N LEU A 578 -14.74 8.86 -20.35
CA LEU A 578 -14.02 9.74 -19.42
C LEU A 578 -13.42 10.97 -20.15
N GLU A 579 -13.03 10.85 -21.41
CA GLU A 579 -12.63 12.00 -22.24
C GLU A 579 -13.79 12.99 -22.48
N ARG A 580 -15.01 12.47 -22.70
CA ARG A 580 -16.22 13.31 -22.72
C ARG A 580 -16.46 13.99 -21.37
N ALA A 581 -16.23 13.27 -20.26
CA ALA A 581 -16.35 13.84 -18.92
C ALA A 581 -15.33 14.96 -18.68
N GLU A 582 -14.05 14.75 -19.05
CA GLU A 582 -12.99 15.75 -18.94
C GLU A 582 -13.32 17.01 -19.74
N SER A 583 -13.85 16.84 -20.95
CA SER A 583 -14.30 17.95 -21.82
C SER A 583 -15.45 18.75 -21.21
N ALA A 584 -16.33 18.11 -20.44
CA ALA A 584 -17.45 18.75 -19.75
C ALA A 584 -17.05 19.44 -18.43
N ALA A 585 -15.86 19.16 -17.90
CA ALA A 585 -15.40 19.63 -16.60
C ALA A 585 -15.16 21.16 -16.57
N LYS A 586 -15.87 21.85 -15.67
CA LYS A 586 -15.82 23.33 -15.56
C LYS A 586 -14.68 23.89 -14.71
N SER A 587 -13.89 23.04 -14.04
CA SER A 587 -12.77 23.48 -13.20
C SER A 587 -11.63 22.46 -13.19
N GLY A 588 -10.43 22.91 -12.81
CA GLY A 588 -9.27 22.04 -12.63
C GLY A 588 -9.52 20.94 -11.59
N ALA A 589 -10.23 21.26 -10.49
CA ALA A 589 -10.59 20.28 -9.47
C ALA A 589 -11.50 19.17 -10.02
N ILE A 590 -12.50 19.50 -10.85
CA ILE A 590 -13.36 18.49 -11.49
C ILE A 590 -12.54 17.65 -12.47
N ARG A 591 -11.64 18.26 -13.26
CA ARG A 591 -10.73 17.53 -14.15
C ARG A 591 -9.83 16.56 -13.38
N SER A 592 -9.26 16.95 -12.25
CA SER A 592 -8.45 16.06 -11.41
C SER A 592 -9.26 14.87 -10.89
N ARG A 593 -10.52 15.08 -10.48
CA ARG A 593 -11.42 13.99 -10.02
C ARG A 593 -11.72 12.99 -11.13
N ILE A 594 -11.90 13.47 -12.37
CA ILE A 594 -12.11 12.61 -13.53
C ILE A 594 -10.80 11.89 -13.90
N GLY A 595 -9.67 12.59 -13.80
CA GLY A 595 -8.34 11.99 -13.97
C GLY A 595 -8.09 10.82 -13.02
N LEU A 596 -8.60 10.86 -11.78
CA LEU A 596 -8.51 9.72 -10.85
C LEU A 596 -9.31 8.50 -11.34
N LEU A 597 -10.50 8.70 -11.95
CA LEU A 597 -11.24 7.61 -12.61
C LEU A 597 -10.45 7.05 -13.79
N LYS A 598 -9.86 7.94 -14.60
CA LYS A 598 -9.06 7.58 -15.78
C LYS A 598 -7.80 6.81 -15.39
N ALA A 599 -7.13 7.17 -14.30
CA ALA A 599 -6.00 6.43 -13.77
C ALA A 599 -6.35 4.97 -13.42
N GLY A 600 -7.55 4.73 -12.88
CA GLY A 600 -8.03 3.36 -12.63
C GLY A 600 -8.24 2.54 -13.90
N VAL A 601 -8.77 3.16 -14.96
CA VAL A 601 -8.95 2.51 -16.27
C VAL A 601 -7.61 2.22 -16.94
N LEU A 602 -6.71 3.21 -16.96
CA LEU A 602 -5.35 3.07 -17.49
C LEU A 602 -4.56 2.01 -16.74
N TYR A 603 -4.73 1.92 -15.42
CA TYR A 603 -4.09 0.88 -14.62
C TYR A 603 -4.55 -0.52 -15.04
N VAL A 604 -5.86 -0.74 -15.18
CA VAL A 604 -6.41 -2.02 -15.66
C VAL A 604 -5.84 -2.38 -17.03
N GLU A 605 -5.85 -1.44 -17.97
CA GLU A 605 -5.29 -1.61 -19.31
C GLU A 605 -3.80 -1.94 -19.25
N SER A 606 -3.05 -1.23 -18.41
CA SER A 606 -1.61 -1.43 -18.22
C SER A 606 -1.30 -2.83 -17.68
N VAL A 607 -2.11 -3.37 -16.77
CA VAL A 607 -1.92 -4.73 -16.23
C VAL A 607 -2.20 -5.78 -17.31
N GLN A 608 -3.24 -5.59 -18.13
CA GLN A 608 -3.54 -6.50 -19.23
C GLN A 608 -2.41 -6.52 -20.26
N LEU A 609 -1.94 -5.35 -20.68
CA LEU A 609 -0.85 -5.20 -21.62
C LEU A 609 0.46 -5.76 -21.07
N TYR A 610 0.76 -5.50 -19.79
CA TYR A 610 1.93 -6.05 -19.10
C TYR A 610 1.91 -7.58 -19.11
N MET A 611 0.78 -8.21 -18.82
CA MET A 611 0.66 -9.68 -18.81
C MET A 611 0.78 -10.26 -20.21
N GLN A 612 0.20 -9.61 -21.23
CA GLN A 612 0.39 -10.01 -22.63
C GLN A 612 1.84 -9.88 -23.07
N MET A 613 2.52 -8.80 -22.67
CA MET A 613 3.93 -8.58 -23.00
C MET A 613 4.85 -9.57 -22.26
N ARG A 614 4.57 -9.86 -20.97
CA ARG A 614 5.37 -10.78 -20.16
C ARG A 614 5.15 -12.25 -20.59
N ASP A 615 3.90 -12.70 -20.57
CA ASP A 615 3.53 -14.12 -20.64
C ASP A 615 2.91 -14.53 -21.98
N GLY A 616 2.54 -13.57 -22.83
CA GLY A 616 1.86 -13.84 -24.11
C GLY A 616 2.78 -14.50 -25.14
N GLN A 617 2.19 -15.38 -25.98
CA GLN A 617 2.91 -15.99 -27.10
C GLN A 617 3.33 -14.95 -28.16
N ALA A 618 2.53 -13.89 -28.33
CA ALA A 618 2.85 -12.75 -29.19
C ALA A 618 2.81 -11.45 -28.37
N ALA A 619 3.75 -10.54 -28.64
CA ALA A 619 3.76 -9.23 -28.02
C ALA A 619 2.52 -8.43 -28.48
N PRO A 620 1.88 -7.65 -27.59
CA PRO A 620 0.82 -6.72 -27.97
C PRO A 620 1.38 -5.58 -28.83
N ASP A 621 0.53 -4.68 -29.32
CA ASP A 621 0.97 -3.44 -29.98
C ASP A 621 1.91 -2.66 -29.04
N THR A 622 3.17 -2.61 -29.43
CA THR A 622 4.28 -2.06 -28.64
C THR A 622 4.18 -0.54 -28.53
N THR A 623 3.60 0.12 -29.53
CA THR A 623 3.34 1.56 -29.52
C THR A 623 2.23 1.88 -28.53
N HIS A 624 1.14 1.10 -28.56
CA HIS A 624 0.04 1.23 -27.59
C HIS A 624 0.52 0.96 -26.15
N TYR A 625 1.34 -0.08 -25.97
CA TYR A 625 1.95 -0.41 -24.68
C TYR A 625 2.74 0.77 -24.09
N ALA A 626 3.63 1.37 -24.88
CA ALA A 626 4.42 2.51 -24.46
C ALA A 626 3.54 3.75 -24.17
N ALA A 627 2.52 3.98 -25.00
CA ALA A 627 1.56 5.08 -24.81
C ALA A 627 0.81 4.96 -23.47
N VAL A 628 0.23 3.79 -23.17
CA VAL A 628 -0.48 3.53 -21.91
C VAL A 628 0.46 3.68 -20.72
N THR A 629 1.67 3.14 -20.81
CA THR A 629 2.69 3.24 -19.74
C THR A 629 3.02 4.70 -19.43
N ASN A 630 3.27 5.51 -20.46
CA ASN A 630 3.63 6.92 -20.30
C ASN A 630 2.44 7.76 -19.80
N GLU A 631 1.24 7.53 -20.33
CA GLU A 631 0.04 8.23 -19.91
C GLU A 631 -0.31 7.94 -18.45
N LEU A 632 -0.28 6.67 -18.03
CA LEU A 632 -0.52 6.28 -16.64
C LEU A 632 0.51 6.93 -15.70
N GLY A 633 1.79 6.88 -16.06
CA GLY A 633 2.87 7.48 -15.27
C GLY A 633 2.74 8.99 -15.11
N ALA A 634 2.44 9.70 -16.21
CA ALA A 634 2.24 11.15 -16.19
C ALA A 634 1.02 11.54 -15.36
N LEU A 635 -0.11 10.85 -15.55
CA LEU A 635 -1.35 11.11 -14.84
C LEU A 635 -1.22 10.84 -13.34
N CYS A 636 -0.61 9.72 -12.95
CA CYS A 636 -0.38 9.40 -11.55
C CYS A 636 0.56 10.41 -10.88
N THR A 637 1.59 10.86 -11.58
CA THR A 637 2.50 11.92 -11.09
C THR A 637 1.74 13.23 -10.88
N GLN A 638 0.92 13.64 -11.85
CA GLN A 638 0.09 14.84 -11.77
C GLN A 638 -0.90 14.80 -10.59
N LEU A 639 -1.49 13.64 -10.33
CA LEU A 639 -2.54 13.46 -9.31
C LEU A 639 -2.00 13.05 -7.93
N GLY A 640 -0.69 12.79 -7.80
CA GLY A 640 -0.09 12.29 -6.55
C GLY A 640 -0.50 10.86 -6.20
N VAL A 641 -0.76 10.02 -7.20
CA VAL A 641 -1.11 8.60 -7.00
C VAL A 641 0.18 7.79 -6.87
N GLU A 642 0.55 7.46 -5.64
CA GLU A 642 1.83 6.79 -5.34
C GLU A 642 1.72 5.26 -5.26
N LYS A 643 0.51 4.72 -5.05
CA LYS A 643 0.29 3.29 -4.79
C LYS A 643 -0.70 2.67 -5.76
N VAL A 644 -0.21 1.70 -6.53
CA VAL A 644 -1.05 0.86 -7.40
C VAL A 644 -1.35 -0.50 -6.77
N GLY A 645 -0.36 -1.11 -6.09
CA GLY A 645 -0.42 -2.48 -5.59
C GLY A 645 -0.66 -3.47 -6.73
N PHE A 646 0.31 -4.29 -7.06
CA PHE A 646 0.18 -5.33 -8.07
C PHE A 646 0.94 -6.57 -7.60
N PHE A 647 0.40 -7.76 -7.81
CA PHE A 647 1.09 -9.02 -7.53
C PHE A 647 1.06 -9.89 -8.78
N ASP A 648 2.22 -10.40 -9.15
CA ASP A 648 2.45 -11.00 -10.47
C ASP A 648 2.61 -12.53 -10.42
N GLY A 649 2.39 -13.11 -9.23
CA GLY A 649 2.59 -14.52 -8.91
C GLY A 649 3.84 -14.77 -8.06
N THR A 650 4.87 -13.93 -8.19
CA THR A 650 6.19 -14.14 -7.55
C THR A 650 6.58 -12.99 -6.64
N ARG A 651 6.12 -11.76 -6.92
CA ARG A 651 6.44 -10.58 -6.10
C ARG A 651 5.32 -9.54 -6.09
N THR A 652 5.39 -8.66 -5.10
CA THR A 652 4.45 -7.54 -4.95
C THR A 652 5.11 -6.23 -5.39
N VAL A 653 4.53 -5.56 -6.38
CA VAL A 653 4.83 -4.20 -6.80
C VAL A 653 3.95 -3.23 -6.01
N GLY A 654 4.56 -2.39 -5.17
CA GLY A 654 3.82 -1.57 -4.22
C GLY A 654 3.44 -0.19 -4.76
N SER A 655 4.32 0.41 -5.56
CA SER A 655 4.23 1.82 -5.95
C SER A 655 4.00 2.02 -7.45
N THR A 656 3.42 3.17 -7.82
CA THR A 656 3.24 3.55 -9.22
C THR A 656 4.58 3.65 -9.95
N THR A 657 5.59 4.25 -9.33
CA THR A 657 6.93 4.38 -9.92
C THR A 657 7.54 3.02 -10.22
N GLU A 658 7.42 2.07 -9.28
CA GLU A 658 7.90 0.71 -9.47
C GLU A 658 7.14 -0.01 -10.58
N TRP A 659 5.82 0.18 -10.67
CA TRP A 659 4.99 -0.40 -11.73
C TRP A 659 5.37 0.12 -13.12
N ILE A 660 5.50 1.44 -13.30
CA ILE A 660 5.92 2.03 -14.59
C ILE A 660 7.33 1.57 -14.97
N ALA A 661 8.25 1.49 -14.00
CA ALA A 661 9.59 0.96 -14.25
C ALA A 661 9.54 -0.51 -14.68
N GLU A 662 8.66 -1.31 -14.07
CA GLU A 662 8.52 -2.71 -14.43
C GLU A 662 7.92 -2.91 -15.83
N MET A 663 6.93 -2.08 -16.20
CA MET A 663 6.40 -2.11 -17.55
C MET A 663 7.44 -1.76 -18.62
N ARG A 664 8.28 -0.74 -18.36
CA ARG A 664 9.38 -0.37 -19.27
C ARG A 664 10.39 -1.48 -19.41
N LYS A 665 10.80 -2.11 -18.29
CA LYS A 665 11.69 -3.27 -18.32
C LYS A 665 11.15 -4.42 -19.18
N VAL A 666 9.86 -4.75 -19.04
CA VAL A 666 9.23 -5.80 -19.86
C VAL A 666 9.20 -5.42 -21.34
N HIS A 667 8.96 -4.14 -21.66
CA HIS A 667 8.98 -3.65 -23.03
C HIS A 667 10.37 -3.72 -23.64
N GLU A 668 11.39 -3.21 -22.93
CA GLU A 668 12.79 -3.29 -23.34
C GLU A 668 13.21 -4.74 -23.63
N ARG A 669 12.85 -5.68 -22.74
CA ARG A 669 13.11 -7.13 -22.91
C ARG A 669 12.45 -7.74 -24.15
N ARG A 670 11.23 -7.34 -24.47
CA ARG A 670 10.42 -7.97 -25.54
C ARG A 670 10.56 -7.30 -26.90
N CYS A 671 10.92 -6.02 -26.93
CA CYS A 671 10.81 -5.18 -28.13
C CYS A 671 12.14 -4.55 -28.54
N ASP A 672 13.02 -4.22 -27.59
CA ASP A 672 14.21 -3.41 -27.86
C ASP A 672 15.51 -4.24 -27.96
N GLN A 673 15.48 -5.54 -27.64
CA GLN A 673 16.65 -6.41 -27.74
C GLN A 673 16.65 -7.26 -29.02
N ARG A 674 17.81 -7.30 -29.68
CA ARG A 674 18.12 -8.26 -30.75
C ARG A 674 18.51 -9.58 -30.09
N ASN A 675 17.72 -10.63 -30.30
CA ASN A 675 18.03 -11.96 -29.78
C ASN A 675 18.70 -12.79 -30.86
N LEU A 676 19.65 -13.63 -30.46
CA LEU A 676 20.18 -14.64 -31.36
C LEU A 676 19.09 -15.68 -31.68
N SER A 677 18.89 -15.93 -32.97
CA SER A 677 18.04 -17.03 -33.47
C SER A 677 18.71 -18.39 -33.21
N ALA A 678 17.92 -19.47 -33.30
CA ALA A 678 18.38 -20.84 -33.07
C ALA A 678 19.61 -21.24 -33.91
N GLU A 679 19.82 -20.63 -35.08
CA GLU A 679 20.95 -20.92 -35.98
C GLU A 679 22.31 -20.46 -35.44
N HIS A 680 22.32 -19.60 -34.42
CA HIS A 680 23.56 -19.13 -33.79
C HIS A 680 24.05 -20.05 -32.68
N TRP A 681 23.25 -21.05 -32.28
CA TRP A 681 23.62 -22.04 -31.29
C TRP A 681 24.32 -23.24 -31.95
N GLY A 682 25.42 -23.68 -31.35
CA GLY A 682 26.04 -24.96 -31.62
C GLY A 682 25.21 -26.12 -31.08
N THR A 683 25.60 -27.34 -31.43
CA THR A 683 24.98 -28.55 -30.86
C THR A 683 25.27 -28.63 -29.37
N TRP A 684 24.22 -28.80 -28.57
CA TRP A 684 24.33 -29.03 -27.15
C TRP A 684 24.77 -30.48 -26.88
N ALA A 685 25.76 -30.64 -26.02
CA ALA A 685 26.23 -31.92 -25.53
C ALA A 685 26.13 -31.96 -24.01
N PHE A 686 25.86 -33.15 -23.46
CA PHE A 686 25.64 -33.34 -22.04
C PHE A 686 26.45 -34.51 -21.49
N ARG A 687 26.91 -34.37 -20.24
CA ARG A 687 27.61 -35.42 -19.49
C ARG A 687 27.17 -35.43 -18.03
N TRP A 688 26.80 -36.60 -17.52
CA TRP A 688 26.55 -36.81 -16.10
C TRP A 688 27.86 -36.78 -15.28
N ASP A 689 27.77 -36.22 -14.08
CA ASP A 689 28.88 -36.06 -13.12
C ASP A 689 28.43 -36.40 -11.69
N PRO A 690 28.03 -37.66 -11.43
CA PRO A 690 27.48 -38.06 -10.13
C PRO A 690 28.42 -37.80 -8.96
N GLU A 691 29.74 -37.89 -9.19
CA GLU A 691 30.79 -37.66 -8.19
C GLU A 691 31.26 -36.19 -8.11
N ASN A 692 30.67 -35.30 -8.91
CA ASN A 692 31.01 -33.88 -8.97
C ASN A 692 32.49 -33.56 -9.26
N GLU A 693 33.14 -34.39 -10.07
CA GLU A 693 34.56 -34.27 -10.39
C GLU A 693 34.84 -33.22 -11.48
N GLY A 694 33.80 -32.82 -12.23
CA GLY A 694 33.92 -31.92 -13.38
C GLY A 694 34.46 -30.53 -13.04
N VAL A 695 34.24 -30.05 -11.81
CA VAL A 695 34.84 -28.80 -11.32
C VAL A 695 36.35 -28.95 -11.16
N ALA A 696 36.80 -30.02 -10.50
CA ALA A 696 38.23 -30.31 -10.29
C ALA A 696 38.95 -30.61 -11.61
N LYS A 697 38.26 -31.30 -12.54
CA LYS A 697 38.75 -31.59 -13.89
C LYS A 697 38.55 -30.43 -14.88
N ARG A 698 38.01 -29.30 -14.43
CA ARG A 698 37.82 -28.05 -15.20
C ARG A 698 37.04 -28.22 -16.50
N TRP A 699 35.96 -28.99 -16.49
CA TRP A 699 35.13 -29.20 -17.69
C TRP A 699 34.44 -27.93 -18.23
N PHE A 700 34.43 -26.84 -17.45
CA PHE A 700 34.03 -25.50 -17.87
C PHE A 700 35.05 -24.79 -18.76
N ALA A 701 36.30 -25.26 -18.84
CA ALA A 701 37.36 -24.60 -19.60
C ALA A 701 37.07 -24.58 -21.11
N PRO A 702 37.48 -23.51 -21.85
CA PRO A 702 37.10 -23.31 -23.25
C PRO A 702 37.75 -24.32 -24.20
N ASP A 703 38.88 -24.91 -23.82
CA ASP A 703 39.66 -25.91 -24.54
C ASP A 703 39.20 -27.36 -24.31
N THR A 704 38.28 -27.59 -23.38
CA THR A 704 37.68 -28.92 -23.17
C THR A 704 36.85 -29.31 -24.39
N THR A 705 37.21 -30.39 -25.07
CA THR A 705 36.44 -30.90 -26.23
C THR A 705 35.40 -31.92 -25.79
N ALA A 706 34.23 -31.89 -26.41
CA ALA A 706 33.21 -32.93 -26.26
C ALA A 706 33.69 -34.20 -26.98
N GLY A 707 34.48 -35.04 -26.28
CA GLY A 707 34.84 -36.37 -26.73
C GLY A 707 33.68 -37.37 -26.62
N ASN A 708 33.93 -38.66 -26.86
CA ASN A 708 32.92 -39.74 -26.87
C ASN A 708 32.11 -39.92 -25.56
N GLU A 709 32.49 -39.24 -24.47
CA GLU A 709 31.83 -39.28 -23.17
C GLU A 709 30.73 -38.20 -23.01
N TRP A 710 30.55 -37.33 -23.99
CA TRP A 710 29.49 -36.32 -24.03
C TRP A 710 28.43 -36.71 -25.04
N THR A 711 27.16 -36.71 -24.61
CA THR A 711 26.01 -37.14 -25.41
C THR A 711 25.31 -35.93 -26.01
N PRO A 712 25.07 -35.87 -27.33
CA PRO A 712 24.25 -34.81 -27.92
C PRO A 712 22.82 -34.81 -27.33
N VAL A 713 22.31 -33.64 -26.97
CA VAL A 713 20.97 -33.47 -26.39
C VAL A 713 20.27 -32.26 -26.99
N ASP A 714 18.94 -32.33 -27.07
CA ASP A 714 18.13 -31.18 -27.42
C ASP A 714 17.98 -30.25 -26.20
N VAL A 715 18.02 -28.95 -26.45
CA VAL A 715 17.66 -27.90 -25.50
C VAL A 715 16.69 -26.95 -26.23
N PRO A 716 15.47 -26.72 -25.71
CA PRO A 716 14.95 -27.17 -24.42
C PRO A 716 14.46 -28.63 -24.41
N ALA A 717 14.82 -29.38 -23.36
CA ALA A 717 14.22 -30.68 -23.06
C ALA A 717 14.50 -31.11 -21.62
N PHE A 718 13.57 -31.88 -21.03
CA PHE A 718 13.92 -32.74 -19.90
C PHE A 718 14.84 -33.86 -20.39
N LEU A 719 15.94 -34.13 -19.69
CA LEU A 719 16.93 -35.14 -20.05
C LEU A 719 16.36 -36.56 -20.13
N ALA A 720 15.27 -36.84 -19.40
CA ALA A 720 14.50 -38.08 -19.53
C ALA A 720 13.98 -38.35 -20.96
N ARG A 721 13.88 -37.31 -21.80
CA ARG A 721 13.43 -37.38 -23.20
C ARG A 721 14.58 -37.29 -24.20
N THR A 722 15.83 -37.25 -23.75
CA THR A 722 17.02 -37.18 -24.60
C THR A 722 17.85 -38.45 -24.46
N PRO A 723 18.81 -38.72 -25.37
CA PRO A 723 19.69 -39.89 -25.26
C PRO A 723 20.56 -39.92 -23.99
N ALA A 724 20.70 -38.80 -23.27
CA ALA A 724 21.45 -38.73 -22.02
C ALA A 724 20.73 -39.42 -20.84
N GLY A 725 19.41 -39.62 -20.94
CA GLY A 725 18.61 -40.22 -19.87
C GLY A 725 18.55 -39.38 -18.60
N ASN A 726 17.87 -39.89 -17.58
CA ASN A 726 17.62 -39.15 -16.34
C ASN A 726 18.38 -39.75 -15.15
N ALA A 727 19.01 -38.91 -14.33
CA ALA A 727 19.74 -39.31 -13.13
C ALA A 727 19.69 -38.22 -12.05
N ILE A 728 19.90 -38.62 -10.80
CA ILE A 728 20.09 -37.72 -9.65
C ILE A 728 21.58 -37.43 -9.50
N GLY A 729 21.94 -36.17 -9.24
CA GLY A 729 23.32 -35.71 -9.09
C GLY A 729 23.66 -34.54 -10.01
N PHE A 730 24.97 -34.27 -10.16
CA PHE A 730 25.43 -33.19 -11.04
C PHE A 730 25.49 -33.63 -12.50
N GLY A 731 25.32 -32.67 -13.39
CA GLY A 731 25.47 -32.85 -14.83
C GLY A 731 26.04 -31.61 -15.48
N TRP A 732 26.59 -31.75 -16.68
CA TRP A 732 27.23 -30.67 -17.41
C TRP A 732 26.69 -30.60 -18.83
N TYR A 733 26.18 -29.45 -19.21
CA TYR A 733 25.90 -29.06 -20.58
C TYR A 733 27.08 -28.30 -21.16
N ARG A 734 27.34 -28.51 -22.44
CA ARG A 734 28.28 -27.71 -23.23
C ARG A 734 27.69 -27.41 -24.59
N THR A 735 27.83 -26.17 -25.02
CA THR A 735 27.50 -25.72 -26.37
C THR A 735 28.40 -24.55 -26.76
N THR A 736 28.19 -24.02 -27.95
CA THR A 736 28.77 -22.77 -28.38
C THR A 736 27.68 -21.83 -28.89
N PHE A 737 27.96 -20.53 -28.91
CA PHE A 737 27.12 -19.56 -29.60
C PHE A 737 28.00 -18.54 -30.34
N SER A 738 27.55 -18.11 -31.52
CA SER A 738 28.29 -17.14 -32.33
C SER A 738 27.67 -15.74 -32.25
N LEU A 739 28.51 -14.73 -32.04
CA LEU A 739 28.10 -13.34 -32.01
C LEU A 739 28.29 -12.66 -33.37
N PRO A 740 27.35 -11.79 -33.81
CA PRO A 740 27.55 -10.92 -34.96
C PRO A 740 28.80 -10.04 -34.77
N PRO A 741 29.56 -9.71 -35.85
CA PRO A 741 30.78 -8.92 -35.75
C PRO A 741 30.60 -7.57 -35.03
N GLU A 742 29.44 -6.94 -35.17
CA GLU A 742 29.06 -5.68 -34.52
C GLU A 742 28.81 -5.79 -33.01
N GLN A 743 28.73 -7.02 -32.48
CA GLN A 743 28.57 -7.33 -31.06
C GLN A 743 29.92 -7.68 -30.38
N ALA A 744 31.01 -7.78 -31.14
CA ALA A 744 32.32 -8.09 -30.58
C ALA A 744 32.74 -7.07 -29.50
N GLY A 745 33.09 -7.54 -28.31
CA GLY A 745 33.52 -6.70 -27.19
C GLY A 745 32.39 -5.98 -26.44
N LYS A 746 31.13 -6.14 -26.85
CA LYS A 746 29.94 -5.66 -26.12
C LYS A 746 29.33 -6.81 -25.29
N PRO A 747 28.72 -6.55 -24.13
CA PRO A 747 28.17 -7.64 -23.32
C PRO A 747 26.94 -8.28 -23.96
N VAL A 748 26.58 -9.44 -23.42
CA VAL A 748 25.32 -10.12 -23.71
C VAL A 748 24.65 -10.56 -22.42
N GLU A 749 23.34 -10.76 -22.45
CA GLU A 749 22.61 -11.39 -21.35
C GLU A 749 22.16 -12.79 -21.79
N LEU A 750 22.46 -13.79 -20.96
CA LEU A 750 21.99 -15.17 -21.11
C LEU A 750 20.78 -15.36 -20.22
N GLU A 751 19.62 -15.63 -20.83
CA GLU A 751 18.41 -15.99 -20.09
C GLU A 751 18.16 -17.49 -20.21
N PHE A 752 17.93 -18.12 -19.07
CA PHE A 752 17.46 -19.48 -18.98
C PHE A 752 15.99 -19.42 -18.56
N GLY A 753 15.08 -19.88 -19.44
CA GLY A 753 13.65 -19.90 -19.13
C GLY A 753 13.26 -20.87 -18.01
N GLY A 754 14.18 -21.75 -17.61
CA GLY A 754 13.94 -22.83 -16.65
C GLY A 754 14.98 -23.93 -16.76
N VAL A 755 15.70 -24.14 -15.67
CA VAL A 755 16.61 -25.28 -15.47
C VAL A 755 16.10 -26.04 -14.26
N ASP A 756 16.03 -27.36 -14.37
CA ASP A 756 15.59 -28.20 -13.27
C ASP A 756 16.56 -28.05 -12.08
N GLU A 757 16.02 -27.50 -11.00
CA GLU A 757 16.66 -27.09 -9.75
C GLU A 757 17.82 -26.09 -9.87
N GLN A 758 19.07 -26.51 -9.73
CA GLN A 758 20.21 -25.59 -9.56
C GLN A 758 21.13 -25.57 -10.78
N ALA A 759 21.71 -24.41 -11.08
CA ALA A 759 22.60 -24.22 -12.22
C ALA A 759 23.79 -23.27 -11.93
N TRP A 760 24.94 -23.54 -12.56
CA TRP A 760 26.11 -22.65 -12.61
C TRP A 760 26.52 -22.44 -14.06
N VAL A 761 26.69 -21.18 -14.46
CA VAL A 761 26.89 -20.78 -15.85
C VAL A 761 28.31 -20.30 -16.07
N TYR A 762 28.98 -20.87 -17.07
CA TYR A 762 30.35 -20.55 -17.45
C TYR A 762 30.42 -20.12 -18.91
N VAL A 763 31.08 -19.00 -19.19
CA VAL A 763 31.35 -18.54 -20.56
C VAL A 763 32.84 -18.42 -20.77
N ASN A 764 33.35 -19.04 -21.83
CA ASN A 764 34.78 -19.05 -22.19
C ASN A 764 35.72 -19.46 -21.03
N GLY A 765 35.24 -20.29 -20.10
CA GLY A 765 36.02 -20.77 -18.95
C GLY A 765 35.82 -20.01 -17.65
N GLU A 766 35.08 -18.92 -17.65
CA GLU A 766 34.83 -18.08 -16.46
C GLU A 766 33.39 -18.24 -16.00
N GLN A 767 33.18 -18.41 -14.69
CA GLN A 767 31.84 -18.48 -14.12
C GLN A 767 31.22 -17.09 -14.11
N VAL A 768 30.12 -16.92 -14.81
CA VAL A 768 29.46 -15.62 -15.01
C VAL A 768 28.21 -15.46 -14.14
N GLY A 769 27.65 -16.56 -13.61
CA GLY A 769 26.48 -16.51 -12.72
C GLY A 769 26.02 -17.88 -12.25
N GLU A 770 25.02 -17.90 -11.36
CA GLU A 770 24.44 -19.12 -10.80
C GLU A 770 22.98 -18.94 -10.36
N HIS A 771 22.23 -20.05 -10.36
CA HIS A 771 20.87 -20.19 -9.87
C HIS A 771 20.87 -21.30 -8.81
N THR A 772 21.00 -20.91 -7.54
CA THR A 772 21.18 -21.83 -6.41
C THR A 772 20.33 -21.38 -5.23
N LEU A 773 20.17 -22.22 -4.21
CA LEU A 773 19.54 -21.76 -2.97
C LEU A 773 20.27 -20.57 -2.34
N GLU A 774 21.59 -20.48 -2.53
CA GLU A 774 22.41 -19.41 -1.97
C GLU A 774 22.21 -18.10 -2.74
N SER A 775 22.11 -18.14 -4.08
CA SER A 775 21.83 -16.95 -4.89
C SER A 775 20.37 -16.50 -4.83
N GLU A 776 19.42 -17.40 -4.55
CA GLU A 776 17.97 -17.14 -4.54
C GLU A 776 17.40 -16.87 -3.12
N PHE A 777 18.22 -16.89 -2.06
CA PHE A 777 17.74 -16.79 -0.68
C PHE A 777 17.07 -15.44 -0.36
N MET A 778 15.77 -15.47 -0.06
CA MET A 778 15.00 -14.32 0.41
C MET A 778 14.73 -14.45 1.91
N VAL A 779 15.15 -13.46 2.72
CA VAL A 779 14.78 -13.40 4.15
C VAL A 779 13.25 -13.38 4.30
N GLY A 780 12.66 -14.49 4.73
CA GLY A 780 11.23 -14.61 5.05
C GLY A 780 10.43 -15.63 4.24
N GLU A 781 11.03 -16.35 3.30
CA GLU A 781 10.37 -17.45 2.56
C GLU A 781 11.15 -18.77 2.74
N ASP A 782 10.42 -19.88 2.96
CA ASP A 782 10.97 -21.23 3.01
C ASP A 782 11.10 -21.79 1.57
N VAL A 783 12.06 -21.29 0.78
CA VAL A 783 12.35 -21.80 -0.57
C VAL A 783 13.31 -22.99 -0.48
N THR A 784 12.95 -24.10 -1.14
CA THR A 784 13.74 -25.33 -1.20
C THR A 784 14.35 -25.54 -2.59
N VAL A 785 15.34 -26.44 -2.71
CA VAL A 785 15.96 -26.79 -4.01
C VAL A 785 14.89 -27.17 -5.05
N ALA A 786 13.87 -27.91 -4.61
CA ALA A 786 12.77 -28.36 -5.45
C ALA A 786 11.86 -27.24 -5.95
N ASP A 787 11.95 -26.02 -5.41
CA ASP A 787 11.14 -24.87 -5.85
C ASP A 787 11.79 -24.08 -7.00
N LEU A 788 13.05 -24.41 -7.36
CA LEU A 788 13.83 -23.71 -8.36
C LEU A 788 13.57 -24.20 -9.79
N TRP A 789 13.06 -25.42 -9.96
CA TRP A 789 13.00 -26.12 -11.26
C TRP A 789 12.35 -25.37 -12.43
N ASN A 790 11.39 -24.48 -12.17
CA ASN A 790 10.67 -23.74 -13.21
C ASN A 790 10.85 -22.22 -13.06
N ARG A 791 11.87 -21.78 -12.30
CA ARG A 791 12.17 -20.36 -12.16
C ARG A 791 13.14 -19.94 -13.27
N PRO A 792 12.78 -18.94 -14.09
CA PRO A 792 13.72 -18.38 -15.03
C PRO A 792 14.79 -17.58 -14.29
N PHE A 793 16.01 -17.56 -14.81
CA PHE A 793 17.10 -16.73 -14.29
C PHE A 793 17.96 -16.18 -15.44
N GLN A 794 18.71 -15.12 -15.14
CA GLN A 794 19.51 -14.39 -16.12
C GLN A 794 20.96 -14.24 -15.62
N VAL A 795 21.89 -14.22 -16.57
CA VAL A 795 23.32 -14.02 -16.31
C VAL A 795 23.89 -13.04 -17.33
N THR A 796 24.47 -11.94 -16.86
CA THR A 796 25.15 -10.97 -17.73
C THR A 796 26.59 -11.41 -17.98
N VAL A 797 27.00 -11.41 -19.25
CA VAL A 797 28.36 -11.75 -19.69
C VAL A 797 29.05 -10.48 -20.16
N GLY A 798 30.13 -10.08 -19.46
CA GLY A 798 30.88 -8.88 -19.79
C GLY A 798 31.53 -8.94 -21.18
N GLY A 799 31.49 -7.81 -21.89
CA GLY A 799 32.07 -7.67 -23.24
C GLY A 799 33.52 -8.18 -23.40
N PRO A 800 34.45 -7.92 -22.47
CA PRO A 800 35.83 -8.42 -22.56
C PRO A 800 35.98 -9.94 -22.48
N LEU A 801 35.01 -10.66 -21.92
CA LEU A 801 35.01 -12.12 -21.86
C LEU A 801 34.55 -12.75 -23.18
N LEU A 802 33.91 -11.96 -24.04
CA LEU A 802 33.34 -12.40 -25.31
C LEU A 802 34.32 -12.20 -26.46
N LYS A 803 34.39 -13.19 -27.33
CA LYS A 803 35.23 -13.20 -28.53
C LYS A 803 34.37 -12.96 -29.76
N THR A 804 34.96 -12.33 -30.78
CA THR A 804 34.37 -12.31 -32.12
C THR A 804 34.25 -13.75 -32.64
N GLY A 805 33.09 -14.12 -33.18
CA GLY A 805 32.82 -15.48 -33.62
C GLY A 805 32.31 -16.38 -32.48
N GLU A 806 32.84 -17.59 -32.39
CA GLU A 806 32.33 -18.65 -31.50
C GLU A 806 32.76 -18.45 -30.03
N ASN A 807 31.78 -18.55 -29.13
CA ASN A 807 31.96 -18.46 -27.67
C ASN A 807 31.48 -19.76 -27.02
N ALA A 808 32.26 -20.30 -26.08
CA ALA A 808 31.91 -21.53 -25.37
C ALA A 808 30.97 -21.22 -24.20
N LEU A 809 29.84 -21.92 -24.13
CA LEU A 809 28.92 -21.91 -22.98
C LEU A 809 28.93 -23.29 -22.32
N THR A 810 29.23 -23.33 -21.03
CA THR A 810 29.12 -24.55 -20.22
C THR A 810 28.18 -24.29 -19.04
N VAL A 811 27.24 -25.19 -18.78
CA VAL A 811 26.28 -25.06 -17.68
C VAL A 811 26.34 -26.33 -16.84
N ARG A 812 26.72 -26.19 -15.57
CA ARG A 812 26.61 -27.28 -14.59
C ARG A 812 25.23 -27.24 -13.96
N ILE A 813 24.58 -28.37 -13.83
CA ILE A 813 23.29 -28.50 -13.15
C ILE A 813 23.42 -29.44 -11.95
N HIS A 814 22.49 -29.33 -11.01
CA HIS A 814 22.30 -30.31 -9.93
C HIS A 814 20.84 -30.70 -9.85
N ASN A 815 20.57 -31.99 -10.04
CA ASN A 815 19.27 -32.59 -9.86
C ASN A 815 19.20 -33.38 -8.55
N SER A 816 18.28 -33.03 -7.66
CA SER A 816 18.05 -33.67 -6.37
C SER A 816 16.93 -34.72 -6.43
N ALA A 817 15.97 -34.58 -7.34
CA ALA A 817 14.86 -35.52 -7.48
C ALA A 817 14.14 -35.43 -8.84
N MET A 818 13.49 -36.52 -9.23
CA MET A 818 12.64 -36.60 -10.42
C MET A 818 13.40 -36.31 -11.72
N ASN A 819 12.96 -35.36 -12.55
CA ASN A 819 13.54 -35.10 -13.87
C ASN A 819 14.82 -34.26 -13.75
N ALA A 820 15.46 -33.96 -14.88
CA ALA A 820 16.60 -33.07 -14.91
C ALA A 820 16.62 -32.30 -16.23
N GLY A 821 17.33 -31.17 -16.25
CA GLY A 821 17.81 -30.54 -17.46
C GLY A 821 17.33 -29.11 -17.70
N ILE A 822 17.84 -28.53 -18.78
CA ILE A 822 17.42 -27.22 -19.29
C ILE A 822 16.14 -27.43 -20.12
N HIS A 823 14.98 -27.36 -19.45
CA HIS A 823 13.69 -27.75 -20.03
C HIS A 823 12.90 -26.59 -20.66
N GLN A 824 13.41 -25.36 -20.54
CA GLN A 824 12.89 -24.16 -21.21
C GLN A 824 14.00 -23.49 -22.06
N PRO A 825 13.65 -22.65 -23.05
CA PRO A 825 14.62 -22.06 -23.97
C PRO A 825 15.74 -21.29 -23.27
N VAL A 826 16.94 -21.32 -23.87
CA VAL A 826 18.05 -20.42 -23.52
C VAL A 826 18.14 -19.35 -24.60
N GLN A 827 18.12 -18.08 -24.22
CA GLN A 827 18.21 -16.95 -25.14
C GLN A 827 19.46 -16.12 -24.87
N VAL A 828 20.09 -15.62 -25.94
CA VAL A 828 21.17 -14.64 -25.86
C VAL A 828 20.65 -13.30 -26.36
N TYR A 829 20.65 -12.31 -25.48
CA TYR A 829 20.24 -10.95 -25.78
C TYR A 829 21.48 -10.11 -26.07
N LEU A 830 21.53 -9.50 -27.26
CA LEU A 830 22.61 -8.60 -27.67
C LEU A 830 22.39 -7.22 -27.06
N LEU A 831 23.42 -6.67 -26.39
CA LEU A 831 23.36 -5.39 -25.69
C LEU A 831 24.25 -4.36 -26.40
N ASP A 832 23.71 -3.17 -26.73
CA ASP A 832 24.44 -2.17 -27.52
C ASP A 832 25.41 -1.30 -26.73
N GLU A 833 25.12 -1.14 -25.44
CA GLU A 833 25.98 -0.53 -24.44
C GLU A 833 26.28 -1.62 -23.40
N PRO A 834 27.33 -1.47 -22.59
CA PRO A 834 27.37 -2.18 -21.33
C PRO A 834 26.01 -2.02 -20.65
N LEU A 835 25.28 -3.13 -20.39
CA LEU A 835 24.40 -3.10 -19.23
C LEU A 835 25.33 -2.64 -18.12
N ARG A 836 25.10 -1.40 -17.66
CA ARG A 836 25.94 -0.69 -16.69
C ARG A 836 26.57 -1.73 -15.79
N ASP A 837 27.90 -1.85 -15.81
CA ASP A 837 28.63 -2.78 -14.93
C ASP A 837 28.18 -2.45 -13.51
N PHE A 838 27.14 -3.14 -13.07
CA PHE A 838 26.64 -3.06 -11.73
C PHE A 838 27.74 -3.79 -10.98
N CYS A 839 28.60 -3.02 -10.31
CA CYS A 839 29.39 -3.60 -9.24
C CYS A 839 28.35 -4.25 -8.31
N ASP A 840 28.33 -5.57 -8.22
CA ASP A 840 27.59 -6.30 -7.19
C ASP A 840 28.22 -5.95 -5.84
N GLY A 841 27.86 -4.77 -5.33
CA GLY A 841 28.25 -4.31 -4.02
C GLY A 841 27.54 -5.16 -2.97
N ALA A 842 28.29 -5.68 -2.00
CA ALA A 842 27.70 -6.31 -0.84
C ALA A 842 27.22 -5.25 0.17
N ILE A 843 26.07 -5.51 0.76
CA ILE A 843 25.54 -4.75 1.91
C ILE A 843 26.19 -5.31 3.18
N LEU A 844 27.03 -4.51 3.84
CA LEU A 844 27.69 -4.90 5.09
C LEU A 844 27.08 -4.10 6.24
N ASN A 845 26.34 -4.78 7.12
CA ASN A 845 25.56 -4.17 8.20
C ASN A 845 26.41 -4.03 9.49
N GLU A 846 27.62 -3.49 9.36
CA GLU A 846 28.59 -3.32 10.46
C GLU A 846 28.86 -1.83 10.74
N ASP A 847 29.31 -1.48 11.95
CA ASP A 847 29.69 -0.11 12.28
C ASP A 847 31.16 0.12 11.93
N PHE A 848 31.52 1.26 11.36
CA PHE A 848 32.91 1.55 10.93
C PHE A 848 33.93 1.53 12.09
N ALA A 849 33.44 1.52 13.33
CA ALA A 849 34.24 1.41 14.55
C ALA A 849 34.85 0.02 14.79
N ASP A 850 34.40 -1.02 14.08
CA ASP A 850 34.91 -2.40 14.20
C ASP A 850 36.12 -2.67 13.28
N VAL A 851 36.42 -1.77 12.33
CA VAL A 851 37.59 -1.81 11.44
C VAL A 851 38.83 -1.21 12.12
N LYS A 852 39.21 -1.72 13.30
CA LYS A 852 40.21 -1.09 14.18
C LYS A 852 41.68 -1.42 13.90
N THR A 853 41.99 -2.38 13.04
CA THR A 853 43.36 -2.96 12.96
C THR A 853 44.03 -2.89 11.60
N GLY A 854 43.48 -2.15 10.63
CA GLY A 854 44.13 -1.96 9.31
C GLY A 854 44.02 -3.13 8.34
N GLY A 855 43.53 -4.30 8.76
CA GLY A 855 43.22 -5.42 7.85
C GLY A 855 41.80 -5.37 7.28
N ILE A 856 41.59 -6.01 6.13
CA ILE A 856 40.25 -6.29 5.57
C ILE A 856 39.56 -7.33 6.47
N PRO A 857 38.36 -7.09 7.01
CA PRO A 857 37.61 -8.11 7.75
C PRO A 857 37.34 -9.33 6.85
N ALA A 858 37.52 -10.55 7.37
CA ALA A 858 37.38 -11.79 6.58
C ALA A 858 36.03 -11.91 5.84
N ALA A 859 34.95 -11.35 6.41
CA ALA A 859 33.62 -11.34 5.80
C ALA A 859 33.53 -10.47 4.51
N TRP A 860 34.49 -9.57 4.28
CA TRP A 860 34.53 -8.69 3.12
C TRP A 860 35.33 -9.30 1.95
N GLU A 861 36.15 -10.33 2.20
CA GLU A 861 37.08 -10.91 1.21
C GLU A 861 36.39 -11.59 0.03
N ARG A 862 35.17 -12.14 0.23
CA ARG A 862 34.38 -12.82 -0.80
C ARG A 862 33.72 -11.89 -1.83
N HIS A 863 33.78 -10.57 -1.62
CA HIS A 863 33.17 -9.55 -2.48
C HIS A 863 34.21 -8.70 -3.22
N ILE A 864 35.46 -9.17 -3.25
CA ILE A 864 36.59 -8.53 -3.92
C ILE A 864 36.64 -9.02 -5.36
N GLN A 865 36.63 -8.10 -6.34
CA GLN A 865 36.88 -8.42 -7.75
C GLN A 865 38.33 -8.07 -8.12
N GLN A 866 39.01 -8.97 -8.85
CA GLN A 866 40.38 -8.77 -9.34
C GLN A 866 40.37 -8.38 -10.82
N ARG A 867 41.10 -7.33 -11.20
CA ARG A 867 41.43 -7.01 -12.60
C ARG A 867 42.95 -6.85 -12.75
N GLY A 868 43.61 -7.87 -13.29
CA GLY A 868 45.07 -7.86 -13.47
C GLY A 868 45.83 -7.82 -12.14
N SER A 869 46.91 -7.04 -12.05
CA SER A 869 47.74 -6.89 -10.84
C SER A 869 47.19 -5.92 -9.79
N GLN A 870 46.04 -5.28 -10.05
CA GLN A 870 45.40 -4.35 -9.12
C GLN A 870 44.10 -4.93 -8.57
N VAL A 871 43.88 -4.76 -7.27
CA VAL A 871 42.73 -5.31 -6.52
C VAL A 871 41.93 -4.15 -5.93
N PHE A 872 40.63 -4.10 -6.24
CA PHE A 872 39.69 -3.11 -5.69
C PHE A 872 38.44 -3.80 -5.10
N GLY A 873 37.83 -3.19 -4.09
CA GLY A 873 36.53 -3.62 -3.53
C GLY A 873 35.65 -2.43 -3.12
N LEU A 874 34.33 -2.64 -3.15
CA LEU A 874 33.29 -1.64 -2.86
C LEU A 874 32.37 -2.14 -1.72
N ALA A 875 32.16 -1.31 -0.69
CA ALA A 875 31.25 -1.62 0.42
C ALA A 875 30.50 -0.37 0.88
N GLU A 876 29.20 -0.52 1.05
CA GLU A 876 28.34 0.44 1.73
C GLU A 876 28.24 0.07 3.22
N VAL A 877 28.44 1.05 4.12
CA VAL A 877 28.44 0.82 5.58
C VAL A 877 27.31 1.62 6.26
N SER A 878 26.08 1.08 6.15
CA SER A 878 24.84 1.37 6.93
C SER A 878 24.13 2.75 6.72
N ARG A 879 22.81 2.96 6.94
CA ARG A 879 21.65 2.13 7.41
C ARG A 879 20.39 2.40 6.56
N HIS A 880 19.71 1.33 6.13
CA HIS A 880 18.37 1.25 5.47
C HIS A 880 18.38 1.71 3.99
N PHE A 881 18.12 0.91 2.95
CA PHE A 881 16.99 -0.01 2.67
C PHE A 881 17.10 -0.53 1.19
N VAL A 882 16.21 -1.48 0.79
CA VAL A 882 15.71 -1.90 -0.56
C VAL A 882 16.72 -2.40 -1.62
N ARG A 883 16.53 -3.68 -1.97
CA ARG A 883 17.15 -4.47 -3.06
C ARG A 883 17.07 -3.81 -4.45
N ARG A 884 18.17 -3.23 -4.95
CA ARG A 884 18.65 -3.19 -6.36
C ARG A 884 20.15 -2.82 -6.37
N ALA A 885 20.90 -3.27 -7.37
CA ALA A 885 22.33 -3.01 -7.57
C ALA A 885 22.66 -1.57 -8.02
N THR A 886 21.89 -0.56 -7.60
CA THR A 886 22.23 0.85 -7.78
C THR A 886 22.35 1.45 -6.39
N LEU A 887 23.48 2.08 -6.07
CA LEU A 887 23.70 2.70 -4.76
C LEU A 887 22.76 3.91 -4.58
N LEU A 888 21.55 3.66 -4.09
CA LEU A 888 20.52 4.67 -3.84
C LEU A 888 20.67 5.16 -2.40
N LEU A 889 21.49 6.20 -2.21
CA LEU A 889 21.72 6.84 -0.91
C LEU A 889 20.45 7.56 -0.45
N ARG A 890 19.53 6.82 0.19
CA ARG A 890 18.20 7.32 0.63
C ARG A 890 18.17 7.87 2.05
N ASP A 891 19.25 7.73 2.82
CA ASP A 891 19.39 8.25 4.19
C ASP A 891 20.29 9.50 4.23
N GLN A 892 19.94 10.45 5.10
CA GLN A 892 20.66 11.69 5.42
C GLN A 892 22.12 11.48 5.89
N ARG A 893 22.63 10.23 5.99
CA ARG A 893 23.98 9.89 6.49
C ARG A 893 24.65 8.67 5.84
N SER A 894 24.61 8.55 4.52
CA SER A 894 25.20 7.39 3.84
C SER A 894 26.74 7.55 3.62
N HIS A 895 27.50 6.45 3.80
CA HIS A 895 28.95 6.38 3.62
C HIS A 895 29.34 5.30 2.60
N VAL A 896 30.16 5.66 1.60
CA VAL A 896 30.64 4.76 0.54
C VAL A 896 32.17 4.64 0.66
N ALA A 897 32.69 3.41 0.76
CA ALA A 897 34.12 3.17 0.85
C ALA A 897 34.63 2.38 -0.36
N VAL A 898 35.76 2.83 -0.92
CA VAL A 898 36.50 2.14 -1.97
C VAL A 898 37.87 1.76 -1.39
N TRP A 899 38.22 0.48 -1.40
CA TRP A 899 39.51 0.01 -0.86
C TRP A 899 40.34 -0.77 -1.88
N SER A 900 41.62 -0.93 -1.55
CA SER A 900 42.53 -1.85 -2.22
C SER A 900 43.11 -2.85 -1.22
N ARG A 901 43.57 -4.02 -1.70
CA ARG A 901 43.89 -5.20 -0.86
C ARG A 901 45.22 -5.11 -0.11
N SER A 902 46.05 -4.10 -0.35
CA SER A 902 47.34 -3.93 0.31
C SER A 902 47.37 -2.65 1.15
N ASP A 903 48.01 -2.71 2.32
CA ASP A 903 48.33 -1.55 3.14
C ASP A 903 49.37 -0.61 2.49
N ASP A 904 49.96 -1.04 1.35
CA ASP A 904 51.06 -0.38 0.62
C ASP A 904 50.60 0.38 -0.65
N VAL A 905 49.31 0.68 -0.80
CA VAL A 905 48.74 1.22 -2.05
C VAL A 905 49.15 2.68 -2.31
N LEU A 906 49.53 3.42 -1.28
CA LEU A 906 50.18 4.72 -1.45
C LEU A 906 51.70 4.49 -1.41
N PRO A 907 52.44 4.84 -2.48
CA PRO A 907 53.90 4.72 -2.50
C PRO A 907 54.55 5.40 -1.29
N GLU A 908 55.59 4.79 -0.69
CA GLU A 908 56.38 5.44 0.37
C GLU A 908 57.03 6.75 -0.11
N SER A 909 57.24 6.89 -1.41
CA SER A 909 57.64 8.16 -2.01
C SER A 909 56.50 9.16 -1.88
N GLY A 910 56.76 10.36 -1.34
CA GLY A 910 55.78 11.46 -1.20
C GLY A 910 55.19 12.00 -2.51
N LYS A 911 55.26 11.24 -3.62
CA LYS A 911 54.70 11.53 -4.93
C LYS A 911 53.67 10.47 -5.34
N TRP A 912 52.40 10.86 -5.47
CA TRP A 912 51.33 9.96 -5.92
C TRP A 912 50.15 10.76 -6.49
N VAL A 913 49.27 10.09 -7.24
CA VAL A 913 48.06 10.71 -7.79
C VAL A 913 46.81 9.93 -7.37
N VAL A 914 45.72 10.65 -7.10
CA VAL A 914 44.37 10.10 -6.98
C VAL A 914 43.48 10.82 -7.99
N GLN A 915 42.81 10.07 -8.85
CA GLN A 915 41.93 10.60 -9.88
C GLN A 915 40.53 9.99 -9.78
N PHE A 916 39.48 10.78 -9.97
CA PHE A 916 38.12 10.27 -10.11
C PHE A 916 37.30 11.16 -11.04
N ASP A 917 36.38 10.56 -11.78
CA ASP A 917 35.49 11.26 -12.70
C ASP A 917 34.08 11.36 -12.08
N VAL A 918 33.47 12.54 -12.18
CA VAL A 918 32.15 12.84 -11.61
C VAL A 918 31.25 13.49 -12.66
N ARG A 919 29.98 13.09 -12.73
CA ARG A 919 28.96 13.73 -13.57
C ARG A 919 27.76 14.10 -12.73
N MET A 920 27.27 15.33 -12.91
CA MET A 920 26.09 15.82 -12.19
C MET A 920 24.88 15.71 -13.11
N THR A 921 23.98 14.74 -12.91
CA THR A 921 22.79 14.61 -13.76
C THR A 921 21.54 15.25 -13.15
N GLY A 922 20.88 16.15 -13.87
CA GLY A 922 19.60 16.75 -13.51
C GLY A 922 19.62 18.14 -12.86
N GLY A 923 18.50 18.86 -12.99
CA GLY A 923 18.28 20.16 -12.33
C GLY A 923 18.19 20.01 -10.81
N LEU A 924 19.12 20.65 -10.09
CA LEU A 924 19.18 20.67 -8.63
C LEU A 924 17.93 21.39 -8.08
N VAL A 925 16.91 20.64 -7.66
CA VAL A 925 15.74 21.20 -6.97
C VAL A 925 15.75 20.72 -5.53
N PHE A 926 16.12 21.62 -4.61
CA PHE A 926 15.96 21.38 -3.18
C PHE A 926 14.47 21.38 -2.81
N LYS A 927 14.03 20.38 -2.04
CA LYS A 927 12.79 20.45 -1.26
C LYS A 927 13.17 20.32 0.22
N ALA A 928 13.11 21.43 0.93
CA ALA A 928 13.23 21.44 2.38
C ALA A 928 12.16 20.52 2.99
N SER A 929 12.56 19.66 3.93
CA SER A 929 11.62 19.09 4.89
C SER A 929 11.51 20.05 6.08
N ASP A 930 10.35 20.68 6.30
CA ASP A 930 10.11 21.61 7.42
C ASP A 930 10.09 20.95 8.82
N THR A 931 10.50 19.67 8.94
CA THR A 931 10.34 18.90 10.18
C THR A 931 11.56 18.03 10.47
N GLY A 932 12.67 18.64 10.90
CA GLY A 932 13.83 17.92 11.40
C GLY A 932 14.74 18.77 12.28
N PRO A 933 15.42 18.19 13.30
CA PRO A 933 16.28 18.92 14.25
C PRO A 933 17.66 19.32 13.69
N TYR A 934 17.93 19.13 12.41
CA TYR A 934 19.22 19.43 11.78
C TYR A 934 19.11 20.76 11.01
N LYS A 935 19.83 21.80 11.47
CA LYS A 935 19.85 23.12 10.83
C LYS A 935 20.38 23.04 9.40
N ALA A 936 19.64 23.66 8.48
CA ALA A 936 20.05 23.97 7.11
C ALA A 936 21.31 24.84 7.11
N GLY A 937 22.27 24.52 6.23
CA GLY A 937 23.45 25.37 6.06
C GLY A 937 24.70 24.70 5.50
N ASN A 938 24.78 23.37 5.34
CA ASN A 938 25.90 22.71 4.64
C ASN A 938 25.43 21.36 4.06
N ALA A 939 24.85 21.40 2.86
CA ALA A 939 24.52 20.21 2.08
C ALA A 939 25.64 19.98 1.05
N GLY A 940 26.32 18.83 1.11
CA GLY A 940 27.45 18.56 0.23
C GLY A 940 27.99 17.12 0.27
N ALA A 941 28.76 16.75 -0.77
CA ALA A 941 29.48 15.48 -0.86
C ALA A 941 30.97 15.69 -0.56
N LEU A 942 31.58 14.78 0.19
CA LEU A 942 32.98 14.87 0.59
C LEU A 942 33.74 13.62 0.15
N PHE A 943 34.86 13.82 -0.53
CA PHE A 943 35.80 12.77 -0.91
C PHE A 943 37.09 12.97 -0.12
N GLY A 944 37.63 11.91 0.48
CA GLY A 944 38.81 12.05 1.33
C GLY A 944 39.59 10.76 1.55
N LEU A 945 40.70 10.91 2.28
CA LEU A 945 41.52 9.83 2.83
C LEU A 945 41.39 9.82 4.36
N LYS A 946 41.29 8.63 4.96
CA LYS A 946 40.94 8.50 6.39
C LYS A 946 41.66 7.35 7.07
N ARG A 947 42.16 7.63 8.27
CA ARG A 947 42.50 6.64 9.30
C ARG A 947 41.55 6.83 10.49
N GLY A 948 40.73 5.82 10.83
CA GLY A 948 39.77 5.92 11.94
C GLY A 948 38.43 6.58 11.57
N THR A 949 37.79 7.34 12.47
CA THR A 949 36.43 7.95 12.26
C THR A 949 36.50 9.40 11.73
N ARG A 950 35.39 9.98 11.22
CA ARG A 950 35.36 11.37 10.68
C ARG A 950 35.65 12.46 11.73
N LYS A 951 35.56 12.11 13.01
CA LYS A 951 35.94 12.97 14.15
C LYS A 951 37.40 12.78 14.58
N SER A 952 38.13 11.87 13.94
CA SER A 952 39.55 11.63 14.18
C SER A 952 40.39 12.77 13.60
N PRO A 953 41.46 13.21 14.29
CA PRO A 953 42.43 14.14 13.72
C PRO A 953 43.10 13.62 12.43
N ASP A 954 43.04 12.31 12.17
CA ASP A 954 43.62 11.65 10.99
C ASP A 954 42.65 11.54 9.79
N TYR A 955 41.67 12.43 9.70
CA TYR A 955 40.73 12.55 8.58
C TYR A 955 41.15 13.70 7.67
N LEU A 956 41.47 13.41 6.40
CA LEU A 956 41.82 14.42 5.41
C LEU A 956 40.78 14.44 4.28
N PRO A 957 39.86 15.42 4.26
CA PRO A 957 39.01 15.64 3.10
C PRO A 957 39.89 16.14 1.95
N LEU A 958 39.78 15.51 0.79
CA LEU A 958 40.48 15.94 -0.41
C LEU A 958 39.64 16.97 -1.17
N VAL A 959 38.34 16.71 -1.36
CA VAL A 959 37.45 17.58 -2.14
C VAL A 959 36.04 17.58 -1.53
N GLN A 960 35.38 18.72 -1.55
CA GLN A 960 34.02 18.96 -1.09
C GLN A 960 33.19 19.55 -2.25
N LEU A 961 32.02 19.00 -2.51
CA LEU A 961 31.01 19.56 -3.38
C LEU A 961 29.96 20.25 -2.51
N ASP A 962 29.86 21.56 -2.62
CA ASP A 962 28.89 22.40 -1.91
C ASP A 962 27.84 22.95 -2.87
N ASN A 963 26.57 22.82 -2.48
CA ASN A 963 25.45 23.39 -3.22
C ASN A 963 24.73 24.46 -2.39
N ALA A 964 24.36 25.58 -3.03
CA ALA A 964 23.57 26.62 -2.39
C ALA A 964 22.09 26.20 -2.25
N GLU A 965 21.39 26.74 -1.25
CA GLU A 965 20.02 26.32 -0.87
C GLU A 965 18.92 26.57 -1.91
N GLU A 966 19.21 27.30 -3.00
CA GLU A 966 18.25 27.70 -4.02
C GLU A 966 18.40 26.87 -5.31
N ALA A 967 17.27 26.36 -5.84
CA ALA A 967 17.25 25.59 -7.08
C ALA A 967 17.81 26.41 -8.26
N GLY A 968 18.78 25.84 -8.99
CA GLY A 968 19.43 26.49 -10.13
C GLY A 968 20.60 27.44 -9.77
N LYS A 969 21.11 27.41 -8.54
CA LYS A 969 22.37 28.09 -8.20
C LYS A 969 23.60 27.27 -8.60
N PRO A 970 24.75 27.92 -8.83
CA PRO A 970 25.99 27.24 -9.23
C PRO A 970 26.54 26.29 -8.14
N VAL A 971 27.07 25.13 -8.54
CA VAL A 971 27.69 24.14 -7.63
C VAL A 971 29.15 24.51 -7.38
N THR A 972 29.53 24.64 -6.11
CA THR A 972 30.90 24.95 -5.71
C THR A 972 31.68 23.66 -5.44
N LEU A 973 32.75 23.42 -6.19
CA LEU A 973 33.75 22.40 -5.90
C LEU A 973 34.88 23.04 -5.10
N SER A 974 35.13 22.59 -3.88
CA SER A 974 36.13 23.11 -2.96
C SER A 974 37.18 22.05 -2.63
N GLY A 975 38.47 22.40 -2.73
CA GLY A 975 39.58 21.68 -2.08
C GLY A 975 39.81 22.20 -0.66
N LEU A 976 40.92 21.82 -0.03
CA LEU A 976 41.33 22.12 1.36
C LEU A 976 41.47 23.63 1.71
N GLY A 977 40.41 24.41 1.56
CA GLY A 977 40.36 25.87 1.73
C GLY A 977 40.34 26.68 0.43
N HIS A 978 40.22 26.04 -0.73
CA HIS A 978 40.23 26.71 -2.04
C HIS A 978 39.03 26.28 -2.87
N VAL A 979 38.33 27.23 -3.49
CA VAL A 979 37.29 26.92 -4.49
C VAL A 979 37.97 26.56 -5.81
N LEU A 980 37.78 25.33 -6.27
CA LEU A 980 38.31 24.79 -7.53
C LEU A 980 37.43 25.16 -8.73
N ALA A 981 36.10 25.23 -8.53
CA ALA A 981 35.12 25.70 -9.51
C ALA A 981 33.82 26.12 -8.83
N THR A 982 33.05 27.03 -9.43
CA THR A 982 31.73 27.44 -8.92
C THR A 982 30.57 27.05 -9.83
N ASP A 983 30.80 26.57 -11.06
CA ASP A 983 29.74 26.34 -12.04
C ASP A 983 30.08 25.13 -12.95
N LEU A 984 30.02 23.94 -12.37
CA LEU A 984 30.28 22.70 -13.11
C LEU A 984 29.12 22.42 -14.08
N ALA A 985 29.44 22.03 -15.31
CA ALA A 985 28.45 21.77 -16.34
C ALA A 985 27.61 20.52 -15.98
N PRO A 986 26.27 20.63 -15.93
CA PRO A 986 25.42 19.48 -15.68
C PRO A 986 25.46 18.52 -16.88
N ASP A 987 25.15 17.26 -16.62
CA ASP A 987 25.05 16.18 -17.59
C ASP A 987 26.33 15.96 -18.41
N ARG A 988 27.49 16.43 -17.93
CA ARG A 988 28.82 16.17 -18.49
C ARG A 988 29.75 15.58 -17.42
N TRP A 989 30.66 14.70 -17.85
CA TRP A 989 31.73 14.19 -16.99
C TRP A 989 32.81 15.23 -16.76
N HIS A 990 33.21 15.36 -15.50
CA HIS A 990 34.31 16.18 -15.02
C HIS A 990 35.36 15.28 -14.36
N ARG A 991 36.63 15.45 -14.71
CA ARG A 991 37.75 14.70 -14.14
C ARG A 991 38.40 15.49 -13.03
N ILE A 992 38.55 14.90 -11.85
CA ILE A 992 39.29 15.50 -10.75
C ILE A 992 40.52 14.64 -10.50
N ALA A 993 41.71 15.25 -10.61
CA ALA A 993 42.97 14.59 -10.29
C ALA A 993 43.70 15.36 -9.20
N ILE A 994 44.31 14.65 -8.27
CA ILE A 994 44.98 15.25 -7.11
C ILE A 994 46.36 14.63 -7.03
N HIS A 995 47.38 15.45 -7.25
CA HIS A 995 48.76 15.02 -7.24
C HIS A 995 49.38 15.46 -5.92
N ARG A 996 49.93 14.50 -5.19
CA ARG A 996 50.82 14.75 -4.08
C ARG A 996 52.25 14.84 -4.61
N ASP A 997 53.00 15.87 -4.22
CA ASP A 997 54.45 15.96 -4.42
C ASP A 997 55.13 16.52 -3.17
N GLY A 998 55.84 15.68 -2.40
CA GLY A 998 56.60 16.10 -1.21
C GLY A 998 55.68 16.53 -0.05
N THR A 999 55.53 17.83 0.22
CA THR A 999 54.52 18.43 1.14
C THR A 999 53.38 19.19 0.43
N SER A 1000 53.45 19.27 -0.90
CA SER A 1000 52.47 19.93 -1.78
C SER A 1000 51.36 19.01 -2.29
N TRP A 1001 50.17 19.57 -2.42
CA TRP A 1001 48.97 18.95 -2.99
C TRP A 1001 48.48 19.79 -4.17
N HIS A 1002 48.47 19.23 -5.37
CA HIS A 1002 48.03 19.89 -6.60
C HIS A 1002 46.68 19.33 -7.03
N PHE A 1003 45.67 20.19 -7.17
CA PHE A 1003 44.30 19.80 -7.52
C PHE A 1003 44.02 20.21 -8.96
N TYR A 1004 43.70 19.24 -9.79
CA TYR A 1004 43.35 19.38 -11.19
C TYR A 1004 41.86 19.12 -11.39
N LEU A 1005 41.22 19.91 -12.24
CA LEU A 1005 39.87 19.69 -12.74
C LEU A 1005 39.92 19.74 -14.27
N ASP A 1006 39.42 18.70 -14.92
CA ASP A 1006 39.47 18.50 -16.37
C ASP A 1006 40.90 18.71 -16.93
N ASN A 1007 41.87 18.13 -16.22
CA ASN A 1007 43.32 18.20 -16.48
C ASN A 1007 43.95 19.60 -16.31
N GLU A 1008 43.21 20.60 -15.85
CA GLU A 1008 43.75 21.92 -15.54
C GLU A 1008 44.05 22.07 -14.05
N LEU A 1009 45.27 22.49 -13.70
CA LEU A 1009 45.65 22.77 -12.31
C LEU A 1009 44.83 23.95 -11.78
N LYS A 1010 43.96 23.69 -10.80
CA LYS A 1010 43.08 24.68 -10.17
C LYS A 1010 43.65 25.23 -8.86
N ALA A 1011 44.36 24.43 -8.08
CA ALA A 1011 44.94 24.89 -6.81
C ALA A 1011 46.18 24.08 -6.41
N THR A 1012 47.06 24.70 -5.61
CA THR A 1012 48.15 24.03 -4.92
C THR A 1012 48.11 24.37 -3.43
N VAL A 1013 48.15 23.36 -2.57
CA VAL A 1013 48.14 23.50 -1.11
C VAL A 1013 49.44 22.94 -0.54
N LEU A 1014 50.17 23.74 0.24
CA LEU A 1014 51.48 23.38 0.81
C LEU A 1014 51.36 22.90 2.26
N ASP A 1015 52.37 22.14 2.72
CA ASP A 1015 52.66 21.85 4.13
C ASP A 1015 51.53 21.25 4.97
N ARG A 1016 50.72 20.37 4.36
CA ARG A 1016 49.84 19.47 5.14
C ARG A 1016 50.50 18.11 5.32
N ASP A 1017 51.14 17.97 6.48
CA ASP A 1017 51.80 16.76 6.92
C ASP A 1017 50.75 15.74 7.39
N THR A 1018 50.55 14.70 6.60
CA THR A 1018 49.59 13.64 6.96
C THR A 1018 50.23 12.29 6.66
N ASN A 1019 50.67 11.61 7.72
CA ASN A 1019 51.19 10.24 7.67
C ASN A 1019 50.03 9.23 7.47
N LEU A 1020 49.23 9.44 6.43
CA LEU A 1020 48.03 8.68 6.12
C LEU A 1020 48.40 7.45 5.30
N ARG A 1021 48.30 6.30 5.94
CA ARG A 1021 48.08 5.02 5.25
C ARG A 1021 46.57 4.84 5.19
N GLY A 1022 45.94 4.82 4.02
CA GLY A 1022 44.48 4.71 4.03
C GLY A 1022 43.72 4.81 2.70
N TYR A 1023 42.46 4.41 2.83
CA TYR A 1023 41.41 4.22 1.83
C TYR A 1023 40.85 5.52 1.27
N ALA A 1024 40.36 5.50 0.03
CA ALA A 1024 39.54 6.56 -0.55
C ALA A 1024 38.06 6.32 -0.22
N PHE A 1025 37.36 7.32 0.30
CA PHE A 1025 35.93 7.19 0.60
C PHE A 1025 35.16 8.45 0.20
N GLY A 1026 33.87 8.25 -0.07
CA GLY A 1026 32.87 9.30 -0.29
C GLY A 1026 31.86 9.32 0.85
N SER A 1027 31.55 10.51 1.39
CA SER A 1027 30.48 10.71 2.37
C SER A 1027 29.47 11.72 1.83
N PHE A 1028 28.19 11.36 1.91
CA PHE A 1028 27.08 12.19 1.45
C PHE A 1028 26.22 12.58 2.65
N ARG A 1029 25.79 13.85 2.71
CA ARG A 1029 25.01 14.38 3.84
C ARG A 1029 23.82 15.20 3.35
N ASP A 1030 22.64 14.90 3.87
CA ASP A 1030 21.40 15.69 3.68
C ASP A 1030 20.91 15.81 2.21
N TRP A 1031 21.09 14.77 1.40
CA TRP A 1031 20.64 14.72 -0.01
C TRP A 1031 19.54 13.66 -0.20
N PRO A 1032 18.26 14.04 -0.41
CA PRO A 1032 17.21 13.08 -0.76
C PRO A 1032 17.29 12.66 -2.24
N HIS A 1033 17.85 13.52 -3.11
CA HIS A 1033 17.92 13.33 -4.55
C HIS A 1033 19.15 14.06 -5.10
N VAL A 1034 20.32 13.41 -5.16
CA VAL A 1034 21.25 13.39 -6.31
C VAL A 1034 22.48 12.54 -5.92
N ALA A 1035 22.83 11.64 -6.83
CA ALA A 1035 24.15 11.11 -7.14
C ALA A 1035 23.84 9.88 -8.01
N GLN A 1036 23.66 10.10 -9.30
CA GLN A 1036 23.71 9.02 -10.27
C GLN A 1036 25.11 9.05 -10.88
N ASP A 1037 25.83 7.97 -10.59
CA ASP A 1037 27.03 7.48 -11.26
C ASP A 1037 28.35 8.22 -10.90
N VAL A 1038 29.06 7.71 -9.88
CA VAL A 1038 30.52 7.86 -9.78
C VAL A 1038 31.13 6.67 -10.52
N HIS A 1039 31.83 6.92 -11.63
CA HIS A 1039 32.48 5.84 -12.40
C HIS A 1039 33.88 5.57 -11.82
N ILE A 1040 34.02 4.48 -11.08
CA ILE A 1040 35.27 4.12 -10.36
C ILE A 1040 36.27 3.41 -11.29
N ALA A 1041 35.87 3.02 -12.50
CA ALA A 1041 36.75 2.29 -13.42
C ALA A 1041 38.03 3.06 -13.82
N ASP A 1042 38.04 4.38 -13.63
CA ASP A 1042 39.19 5.26 -13.92
C ASP A 1042 39.92 5.77 -12.66
N LEU A 1043 39.60 5.21 -11.47
CA LEU A 1043 40.31 5.49 -10.23
C LEU A 1043 41.72 4.89 -10.29
N LYS A 1044 42.71 5.73 -10.60
CA LYS A 1044 44.13 5.35 -10.61
C LYS A 1044 44.80 5.82 -9.33
N ILE A 1045 45.39 4.89 -8.59
CA ILE A 1045 46.29 5.16 -7.46
C ILE A 1045 47.63 4.50 -7.78
N GLY A 1046 48.71 5.27 -7.83
CA GLY A 1046 50.03 4.74 -8.18
C GLY A 1046 51.14 5.79 -8.19
N ASN A 1047 52.37 5.35 -8.48
CA ASN A 1047 53.53 6.20 -8.72
C ASN A 1047 53.24 7.13 -9.91
N ALA A 1048 53.59 8.42 -9.77
CA ALA A 1048 53.26 9.46 -10.73
C ALA A 1048 53.60 9.07 -12.18
N VAL A 1049 52.58 8.91 -13.01
CA VAL A 1049 52.71 8.96 -14.48
C VAL A 1049 52.30 10.36 -14.92
N ASN A 1050 53.03 10.91 -15.88
CA ASN A 1050 52.84 12.25 -16.44
C ASN A 1050 51.35 12.49 -16.81
N PRO A 1051 50.78 13.69 -16.59
CA PRO A 1051 49.34 13.94 -16.76
C PRO A 1051 48.84 14.03 -18.20
N ASP A 1052 49.69 13.72 -19.19
CA ASP A 1052 49.35 13.72 -20.62
C ASP A 1052 48.71 12.40 -21.06
#